data_AF-A0A954YM99-F1
#
_entry.id   AF-A0A954YM99-F1
#
_cell.length_a   1.000
_cell.length_b   1.000
_cell.length_c   1.000
_cell.angle_alpha   90.00
_cell.angle_beta   90.00
_cell.angle_gamma   90.00
#
_symmetry.space_group_name_H-M   'P 1'
#
loop_
_entity.id
_entity.type
_entity.pdbx_description
1 polymer ?
#
loop_
_entity_poly.entity_id
_entity_poly.type
_entity_poly.pdbx_seq_one_letter_code
_entity_poly.pdbx_strand_id
1 'polypeptide(L)'
;ETGQLMLVRSDDDGLTWSPPINITKQVKRPESCFILQGPGKGITMRDGTIVFAAQYQDPPEKRRLPHSTIIYSKDHGETWQVGTGAFDDTTESQVVEVEPGVLMLNCRYNRAPVRVVMTTRDMGQTWQKHPTSQRALIEPGACMASLIDVDQELGQAAGGWLLFSNPDVANSPRRHITIKASPDQGQTWPARHRLLLDEGASAGYSCLTMIDENTVGILYEGSQSHLTFQRVPLRDILGSPADEIEKNASLPPVDLFVLTGQSNSLGTVDPRDAADPAPPIHEIDQQISFFWSNRSTRAGDSESPLIGSSGGRFTSLTFQQGEGANPMFWGPEISFARELYEAGQRNFAIIKASRGGGGNRFWSKDSSDAHMFRHVVDTVATAVRALPEGRKFQVRAILYVQGESDSQAEAEQAGHRLETLIDNLRQDLPNAAGARLLVGGIAAGGARRDVVRRKQAAAAERNAAIEYVDNSDLHTRLYDGLHFDKHAKLEVGARLAARWSQIVNQNDHLLRLPFVFSDHMVLQADMPIPVWGTATPLAKITARLGDELQTTEADAHGAWQVRFEARRATFSPTSLVIESAGQRLVLNDVLVGEVWLCAGQSNMEWPLGPSVHGASALRELAQQQEDGDTRSHWEIRLLDLTDAPRGDGSSYGELQMPRLHPDSFLRGHWTRATPPAASSFSAVAWYFGQKLGQELDVPVGLICPAVGGSPAEAWIPRDALAKHSELRDLVAGHWLDNPRLGEFCPLRGEQNLRSAMQAGLEIPGDELGPNHPFKPGFMYAAGIEPLLPFAIRGAIWYQGESNAETPERVRQHRQLFPFLVQQWRSRWGQGEFPFLYVQLPALNRPDWPLFRETQRRALAELNNLGMAITIDTGHPTDVHPHLKKPVGERLAAWALGTTYRAQAERAYAGPLLKHAEQEGERIVVAFEHVGAGLKSSDGAALRHFEVCGDDCRFHPATAEILGEDKVSVRSPGIAAPRHVRYAWLPFPNPVVNLVNSEGLPASPFTTQEETALFAPAIVAETSEATQAGN
;
A
#
# COMPACT_ATOMS: atom_id res chain seq x y z
N GLU A 1 29.32 -34.33 -30.92
CA GLU A 1 28.10 -33.91 -31.64
C GLU A 1 27.47 -32.74 -30.88
N THR A 2 26.83 -31.79 -31.56
CA THR A 2 26.19 -30.61 -30.95
C THR A 2 24.79 -30.44 -31.54
N GLY A 3 23.88 -29.82 -30.80
CA GLY A 3 22.60 -29.38 -31.37
C GLY A 3 22.81 -28.48 -32.60
N GLN A 4 21.94 -28.64 -33.59
CA GLN A 4 21.96 -27.90 -34.85
C GLN A 4 20.92 -26.79 -34.82
N LEU A 5 21.30 -25.58 -35.23
CA LEU A 5 20.39 -24.47 -35.40
C LEU A 5 19.83 -24.50 -36.83
N MET A 6 18.54 -24.79 -36.93
CA MET A 6 17.83 -25.05 -38.18
C MET A 6 16.78 -23.96 -38.41
N LEU A 7 16.67 -23.49 -39.65
CA LEU A 7 15.63 -22.58 -40.10
C LEU A 7 14.71 -23.26 -41.11
N VAL A 8 13.46 -22.85 -41.13
CA VAL A 8 12.53 -23.06 -42.23
C VAL A 8 11.91 -21.70 -42.56
N ARG A 9 11.56 -21.47 -43.83
CA ARG A 9 10.84 -20.27 -44.25
C ARG A 9 9.58 -20.63 -45.01
N SER A 10 8.62 -19.72 -44.98
CA SER A 10 7.41 -19.75 -45.78
C SER A 10 7.34 -18.45 -46.56
N ASP A 11 7.15 -18.55 -47.87
CA ASP A 11 6.98 -17.41 -48.78
C ASP A 11 5.49 -17.24 -49.18
N ASP A 12 4.59 -17.96 -48.50
CA ASP A 12 3.15 -18.07 -48.78
C ASP A 12 2.29 -17.94 -47.52
N ASP A 13 2.69 -17.04 -46.62
CA ASP A 13 1.93 -16.66 -45.41
C ASP A 13 1.72 -17.83 -44.42
N GLY A 14 2.73 -18.71 -44.31
CA GLY A 14 2.76 -19.82 -43.37
C GLY A 14 2.06 -21.10 -43.84
N LEU A 15 1.55 -21.15 -45.07
CA LEU A 15 0.84 -22.31 -45.62
C LEU A 15 1.78 -23.49 -45.91
N THR A 16 2.95 -23.22 -46.49
CA THR A 16 3.99 -24.24 -46.76
C THR A 16 5.35 -23.79 -46.27
N TRP A 17 6.20 -24.78 -45.95
CA TRP A 17 7.52 -24.55 -45.35
C TRP A 17 8.63 -25.17 -46.18
N SER A 18 9.75 -24.47 -46.31
CA SER A 18 10.95 -24.95 -46.98
C SER A 18 11.54 -26.20 -46.28
N PRO A 19 12.39 -26.98 -46.97
CA PRO A 19 13.29 -27.89 -46.28
C PRO A 19 14.16 -27.16 -45.23
N PRO A 20 14.59 -27.83 -44.15
CA PRO A 20 15.41 -27.20 -43.12
C PRO A 20 16.76 -26.70 -43.64
N ILE A 21 17.09 -25.44 -43.33
CA ILE A 21 18.35 -24.76 -43.64
C ILE A 21 19.21 -24.77 -42.37
N ASN A 22 20.39 -25.39 -42.43
CA ASN A 22 21.28 -25.48 -41.27
C ASN A 22 22.22 -24.27 -41.22
N ILE A 23 21.99 -23.37 -40.25
CA ILE A 23 22.81 -22.16 -40.05
C ILE A 23 23.85 -22.30 -38.93
N THR A 24 24.00 -23.50 -38.35
CA THR A 24 24.90 -23.75 -37.21
C THR A 24 26.31 -23.27 -37.48
N LYS A 25 26.85 -23.50 -38.69
CA LYS A 25 28.21 -23.08 -39.06
C LYS A 25 28.39 -21.57 -39.16
N GLN A 26 27.30 -20.82 -39.32
CA GLN A 26 27.35 -19.35 -39.43
C GLN A 26 27.44 -18.69 -38.05
N VAL A 27 26.72 -19.22 -37.06
CA VAL A 27 26.54 -18.55 -35.75
C VAL A 27 27.15 -19.28 -34.56
N LYS A 28 27.38 -20.60 -34.63
CA LYS A 28 27.92 -21.36 -33.50
C LYS A 28 29.43 -21.24 -33.44
N ARG A 29 29.96 -20.74 -32.32
CA ARG A 29 31.39 -20.84 -32.04
C ARG A 29 31.78 -22.31 -31.78
N PRO A 30 32.89 -22.82 -32.33
CA PRO A 30 33.28 -24.22 -32.19
C PRO A 30 33.33 -24.69 -30.72
N GLU A 31 33.81 -23.84 -29.83
CA GLU A 31 33.97 -24.10 -28.40
C GLU A 31 32.66 -24.13 -27.60
N SER A 32 31.58 -23.49 -28.07
CA SER A 32 30.31 -23.48 -27.32
C SER A 32 29.74 -24.91 -27.20
N CYS A 33 29.25 -25.29 -26.02
CA CYS A 33 28.61 -26.60 -25.84
C CYS A 33 27.29 -26.72 -26.60
N PHE A 34 26.56 -25.60 -26.71
CA PHE A 34 25.23 -25.55 -27.29
C PHE A 34 24.93 -24.13 -27.78
N ILE A 35 24.15 -23.99 -28.85
CA ILE A 35 23.50 -22.75 -29.27
C ILE A 35 22.08 -23.10 -29.71
N LEU A 36 21.12 -22.28 -29.32
CA LEU A 36 19.72 -22.39 -29.73
C LEU A 36 19.05 -21.01 -29.69
N GLN A 37 17.91 -20.88 -30.36
CA GLN A 37 17.07 -19.69 -30.29
C GLN A 37 16.52 -19.45 -28.87
N GLY A 38 16.21 -18.19 -28.57
CA GLY A 38 15.28 -17.84 -27.52
C GLY A 38 13.87 -18.21 -27.99
N PRO A 39 13.10 -19.05 -27.27
CA PRO A 39 11.74 -19.40 -27.67
C PRO A 39 10.83 -18.17 -27.62
N GLY A 40 9.81 -18.13 -28.49
CA GLY A 40 8.92 -16.99 -28.67
C GLY A 40 8.89 -16.55 -30.13
N LYS A 41 9.18 -15.27 -30.38
CA LYS A 41 9.32 -14.70 -31.73
C LYS A 41 10.59 -13.87 -31.89
N GLY A 42 10.93 -13.55 -33.15
CA GLY A 42 11.91 -12.54 -33.52
C GLY A 42 11.24 -11.24 -33.99
N ILE A 43 12.03 -10.31 -34.50
CA ILE A 43 11.57 -9.01 -35.00
C ILE A 43 12.23 -8.66 -36.34
N THR A 44 11.63 -7.72 -37.06
CA THR A 44 12.28 -6.96 -38.12
C THR A 44 12.50 -5.53 -37.63
N MET A 45 13.75 -5.10 -37.57
CA MET A 45 14.12 -3.74 -37.21
C MET A 45 13.63 -2.75 -38.29
N ARG A 46 13.54 -1.47 -37.93
CA ARG A 46 13.14 -0.37 -38.82
C ARG A 46 14.02 -0.26 -40.08
N ASP A 47 15.26 -0.73 -40.04
CA ASP A 47 16.18 -0.74 -41.19
C ASP A 47 16.07 -2.02 -42.06
N GLY A 48 15.17 -2.94 -41.73
CA GLY A 48 14.97 -4.22 -42.43
C GLY A 48 15.79 -5.39 -41.88
N THR A 49 16.66 -5.17 -40.88
CA THR A 49 17.44 -6.24 -40.24
C THR A 49 16.52 -7.22 -39.51
N ILE A 50 16.67 -8.53 -39.76
CA ILE A 50 15.94 -9.58 -39.04
C ILE A 50 16.74 -9.98 -37.81
N VAL A 51 16.09 -10.05 -36.65
CA VAL A 51 16.75 -10.37 -35.38
C VAL A 51 15.97 -11.45 -34.63
N PHE A 52 16.66 -12.48 -34.18
CA PHE A 52 16.17 -13.43 -33.18
C PHE A 52 16.97 -13.29 -31.89
N ALA A 53 16.27 -13.38 -30.75
CA ALA A 53 16.93 -13.71 -29.49
C ALA A 53 17.53 -15.13 -29.59
N ALA A 54 18.67 -15.35 -28.95
CA ALA A 54 19.36 -16.62 -28.93
C ALA A 54 20.06 -16.84 -27.58
N GLN A 55 20.56 -18.04 -27.37
CA GLN A 55 21.36 -18.38 -26.20
C GLN A 55 22.43 -19.41 -26.56
N TYR A 56 23.59 -19.29 -25.92
CA TYR A 56 24.66 -20.27 -26.04
C TYR A 56 25.19 -20.69 -24.67
N GLN A 57 25.80 -21.86 -24.62
CA GLN A 57 26.50 -22.35 -23.44
C GLN A 57 28.00 -22.36 -23.68
N ASP A 58 28.74 -21.85 -22.70
CA ASP A 58 30.19 -21.91 -22.66
C ASP A 58 30.71 -23.37 -22.67
N PRO A 59 32.00 -23.59 -22.98
CA PRO A 59 32.61 -24.92 -22.94
C PRO A 59 32.65 -25.51 -21.50
N PRO A 60 32.90 -26.82 -21.34
CA PRO A 60 32.90 -27.49 -20.03
C PRO A 60 33.87 -26.89 -19.01
N GLU A 61 35.02 -26.37 -19.46
CA GLU A 61 36.04 -25.74 -18.60
C GLU A 61 35.51 -24.45 -17.93
N LYS A 62 34.52 -23.82 -18.54
CA LYS A 62 33.77 -22.67 -18.01
C LYS A 62 32.42 -23.08 -17.40
N ARG A 63 32.30 -24.34 -16.98
CA ARG A 63 31.13 -24.90 -16.29
C ARG A 63 29.83 -24.83 -17.10
N ARG A 64 29.91 -24.77 -18.42
CA ARG A 64 28.73 -24.69 -19.31
C ARG A 64 27.80 -23.53 -19.00
N LEU A 65 28.36 -22.40 -18.56
CA LEU A 65 27.59 -21.21 -18.21
C LEU A 65 26.75 -20.73 -19.42
N PRO A 66 25.43 -20.55 -19.26
CA PRO A 66 24.58 -20.07 -20.34
C PRO A 66 24.60 -18.54 -20.45
N HIS A 67 24.44 -18.05 -21.68
CA HIS A 67 24.39 -16.63 -22.01
C HIS A 67 23.27 -16.38 -23.01
N SER A 68 22.34 -15.47 -22.69
CA SER A 68 21.44 -14.87 -23.67
C SER A 68 22.22 -13.95 -24.62
N THR A 69 21.85 -13.95 -25.89
CA THR A 69 22.43 -13.13 -26.95
C THR A 69 21.38 -12.87 -28.05
N ILE A 70 21.80 -12.35 -29.20
CA ILE A 70 21.00 -12.23 -30.41
C ILE A 70 21.72 -12.86 -31.60
N ILE A 71 20.95 -13.32 -32.58
CA ILE A 71 21.43 -13.57 -33.94
C ILE A 71 20.67 -12.66 -34.90
N TYR A 72 21.32 -12.24 -35.99
CA TYR A 72 20.71 -11.32 -36.93
C TYR A 72 21.16 -11.55 -38.37
N SER A 73 20.32 -11.14 -39.31
CA SER A 73 20.57 -11.15 -40.75
C SER A 73 20.22 -9.80 -41.37
N LYS A 74 21.11 -9.32 -42.23
CA LYS A 74 20.96 -8.05 -42.98
C LYS A 74 20.62 -8.26 -44.46
N ASP A 75 20.51 -9.52 -44.88
CA ASP A 75 20.30 -9.95 -46.26
C ASP A 75 19.06 -10.86 -46.36
N HIS A 76 18.02 -10.52 -45.59
CA HIS A 76 16.72 -11.19 -45.59
C HIS A 76 16.77 -12.69 -45.27
N GLY A 77 17.67 -13.09 -44.37
CA GLY A 77 17.74 -14.44 -43.82
C GLY A 77 18.71 -15.38 -44.53
N GLU A 78 19.47 -14.91 -45.52
CA GLU A 78 20.44 -15.72 -46.27
C GLU A 78 21.71 -15.98 -45.44
N THR A 79 22.25 -14.95 -44.76
CA THR A 79 23.37 -15.09 -43.83
C THR A 79 23.09 -14.52 -42.45
N TRP A 80 23.63 -15.18 -41.43
CA TRP A 80 23.39 -14.90 -40.02
C TRP A 80 24.67 -14.64 -39.25
N GLN A 81 24.62 -13.66 -38.36
CA GLN A 81 25.69 -13.26 -37.44
C GLN A 81 25.20 -13.38 -36.00
N VAL A 82 26.12 -13.46 -35.04
CA VAL A 82 25.81 -13.64 -33.61
C VAL A 82 26.47 -12.54 -32.77
N GLY A 83 25.77 -12.09 -31.73
CA GLY A 83 26.31 -11.18 -30.72
C GLY A 83 27.26 -11.87 -29.73
N THR A 84 27.72 -11.10 -28.76
CA THR A 84 28.34 -11.58 -27.52
C THR A 84 27.27 -11.90 -26.48
N GLY A 85 27.65 -12.57 -25.39
CA GLY A 85 26.76 -12.80 -24.25
C GLY A 85 26.34 -11.48 -23.60
N ALA A 86 25.03 -11.25 -23.47
CA ALA A 86 24.50 -10.03 -22.89
C ALA A 86 24.73 -9.94 -21.38
N PHE A 87 24.57 -11.07 -20.68
CA PHE A 87 24.76 -11.18 -19.24
C PHE A 87 24.99 -12.64 -18.84
N ASP A 88 25.84 -12.88 -17.85
CA ASP A 88 26.16 -14.23 -17.37
C ASP A 88 24.95 -14.93 -16.75
N ASP A 89 24.87 -16.25 -16.98
CA ASP A 89 23.86 -17.14 -16.37
C ASP A 89 22.42 -16.78 -16.74
N THR A 90 22.25 -16.35 -17.99
CA THR A 90 20.96 -16.06 -18.62
C THR A 90 20.66 -17.05 -19.72
N THR A 91 19.37 -17.32 -19.97
CA THR A 91 18.92 -18.36 -20.91
C THR A 91 17.94 -17.79 -21.94
N GLU A 92 16.64 -18.07 -21.77
CA GLU A 92 15.59 -17.68 -22.71
C GLU A 92 15.36 -16.17 -22.68
N SER A 93 15.29 -15.55 -23.85
CA SER A 93 15.13 -14.11 -23.97
C SER A 93 14.24 -13.71 -25.15
N GLN A 94 13.75 -12.48 -25.10
CA GLN A 94 13.02 -11.82 -26.19
C GLN A 94 13.62 -10.44 -26.45
N VAL A 95 13.51 -9.97 -27.69
CA VAL A 95 14.18 -8.76 -28.19
C VAL A 95 13.17 -7.82 -28.85
N VAL A 96 13.33 -6.52 -28.61
CA VAL A 96 12.55 -5.42 -29.23
C VAL A 96 13.48 -4.26 -29.63
N GLU A 97 13.05 -3.43 -30.58
CA GLU A 97 13.78 -2.21 -30.98
C GLU A 97 13.15 -0.94 -30.35
N VAL A 98 13.59 -0.61 -29.12
CA VAL A 98 12.99 0.46 -28.29
C VAL A 98 13.23 1.88 -28.83
N GLU A 99 14.34 2.08 -29.52
CA GLU A 99 14.65 3.30 -30.28
C GLU A 99 15.28 2.87 -31.61
N PRO A 100 15.22 3.68 -32.68
CA PRO A 100 15.90 3.35 -33.93
C PRO A 100 17.37 2.98 -33.71
N GLY A 101 17.73 1.73 -34.06
CA GLY A 101 19.07 1.17 -33.88
C GLY A 101 19.42 0.71 -32.45
N VAL A 102 18.47 0.71 -31.51
CA VAL A 102 18.69 0.30 -30.12
C VAL A 102 17.84 -0.92 -29.79
N LEU A 103 18.50 -2.06 -29.62
CA LEU A 103 17.85 -3.30 -29.24
C LEU A 103 17.84 -3.44 -27.72
N MET A 104 16.69 -3.80 -27.17
CA MET A 104 16.54 -4.24 -25.78
C MET A 104 16.34 -5.75 -25.75
N LEU A 105 17.13 -6.44 -24.93
CA LEU A 105 17.03 -7.87 -24.69
C LEU A 105 16.55 -8.11 -23.24
N ASN A 106 15.44 -8.81 -23.09
CA ASN A 106 14.85 -9.18 -21.81
C ASN A 106 15.03 -10.68 -21.56
N CYS A 107 15.86 -11.02 -20.57
CA CYS A 107 16.39 -12.34 -20.35
C CYS A 107 15.85 -12.99 -19.07
N ARG A 108 15.56 -14.29 -19.17
CA ARG A 108 15.36 -15.20 -18.04
C ARG A 108 16.66 -15.32 -17.28
N TYR A 109 16.59 -15.15 -15.95
CA TYR A 109 17.77 -15.21 -15.10
C TYR A 109 17.75 -16.41 -14.18
N ASN A 110 18.84 -17.18 -14.15
CA ASN A 110 18.89 -18.40 -13.35
C ASN A 110 19.11 -18.15 -11.86
N ARG A 111 19.60 -16.97 -11.47
CA ARG A 111 20.05 -16.71 -10.09
C ARG A 111 19.05 -15.97 -9.22
N ALA A 112 18.05 -15.32 -9.80
CA ALA A 112 17.08 -14.54 -9.04
C ALA A 112 15.72 -14.50 -9.76
N PRO A 113 14.61 -14.39 -9.02
CA PRO A 113 13.23 -14.34 -9.56
C PRO A 113 12.90 -12.99 -10.22
N VAL A 114 13.81 -12.45 -11.02
CA VAL A 114 13.70 -11.15 -11.71
C VAL A 114 14.37 -11.21 -13.07
N ARG A 115 13.81 -10.49 -14.04
CA ARG A 115 14.34 -10.40 -15.41
C ARG A 115 15.64 -9.61 -15.47
N VAL A 116 16.60 -10.07 -16.26
CA VAL A 116 17.77 -9.27 -16.65
C VAL A 116 17.44 -8.52 -17.95
N VAL A 117 17.65 -7.20 -17.97
CA VAL A 117 17.37 -6.37 -19.13
C VAL A 117 18.65 -5.66 -19.58
N MET A 118 19.02 -5.86 -20.83
CA MET A 118 20.22 -5.29 -21.44
C MET A 118 19.86 -4.55 -22.73
N THR A 119 20.61 -3.52 -23.09
CA THR A 119 20.46 -2.80 -24.35
C THR A 119 21.76 -2.82 -25.16
N THR A 120 21.65 -2.75 -26.49
CA THR A 120 22.80 -2.67 -27.40
C THR A 120 22.50 -1.72 -28.55
N ARG A 121 23.55 -1.04 -29.03
CA ARG A 121 23.52 -0.13 -30.20
C ARG A 121 24.37 -0.63 -31.37
N ASP A 122 24.98 -1.81 -31.24
CA ASP A 122 25.97 -2.35 -32.16
C ASP A 122 25.70 -3.82 -32.51
N MET A 123 24.43 -4.22 -32.51
CA MET A 123 23.97 -5.59 -32.78
C MET A 123 24.58 -6.63 -31.83
N GLY A 124 24.66 -6.25 -30.55
CA GLY A 124 25.04 -7.14 -29.46
C GLY A 124 26.55 -7.42 -29.40
N GLN A 125 27.40 -6.56 -29.97
CA GLN A 125 28.84 -6.65 -29.72
C GLN A 125 29.17 -6.14 -28.31
N THR A 126 28.53 -5.04 -27.91
CA THR A 126 28.57 -4.49 -26.55
C THR A 126 27.15 -4.35 -25.97
N TRP A 127 27.05 -4.48 -24.65
CA TRP A 127 25.79 -4.46 -23.91
C TRP A 127 25.85 -3.47 -22.75
N GLN A 128 24.79 -2.69 -22.58
CA GLN A 128 24.56 -1.78 -21.46
C GLN A 128 23.45 -2.33 -20.57
N LYS A 129 23.66 -2.32 -19.26
CA LYS A 129 22.61 -2.71 -18.31
C LYS A 129 21.50 -1.66 -18.29
N HIS A 130 20.26 -2.09 -18.52
CA HIS A 130 19.10 -1.20 -18.42
C HIS A 130 18.78 -0.87 -16.94
N PRO A 131 18.33 0.35 -16.59
CA PRO A 131 18.06 0.73 -15.18
C PRO A 131 17.04 -0.18 -14.46
N THR A 132 16.15 -0.83 -15.19
CA THR A 132 15.13 -1.75 -14.64
C THR A 132 15.58 -3.21 -14.50
N SER A 133 16.79 -3.52 -14.98
CA SER A 133 17.36 -4.86 -14.94
C SER A 133 17.49 -5.38 -13.51
N GLN A 134 16.99 -6.60 -13.28
CA GLN A 134 16.94 -7.28 -11.97
C GLN A 134 16.09 -6.55 -10.92
N ARG A 135 15.17 -5.67 -11.35
CA ARG A 135 14.31 -4.86 -10.48
C ARG A 135 12.84 -4.91 -10.88
N ALA A 136 12.49 -4.44 -12.07
CA ALA A 136 11.11 -4.03 -12.35
C ALA A 136 10.16 -5.16 -12.74
N LEU A 137 10.70 -6.25 -13.29
CA LEU A 137 9.92 -7.39 -13.79
C LEU A 137 10.31 -8.65 -13.01
N ILE A 138 9.41 -9.14 -12.16
CA ILE A 138 9.58 -10.38 -11.39
C ILE A 138 9.22 -11.62 -12.22
N GLU A 139 9.69 -12.80 -11.82
CA GLU A 139 9.38 -14.10 -12.41
C GLU A 139 9.39 -15.25 -11.36
N PRO A 140 8.76 -16.41 -11.60
CA PRO A 140 8.57 -17.51 -10.62
C PRO A 140 9.85 -18.35 -10.37
N GLY A 141 10.97 -17.67 -10.11
CA GLY A 141 12.31 -18.25 -10.12
C GLY A 141 12.99 -18.05 -11.47
N ALA A 142 12.61 -18.83 -12.48
CA ALA A 142 13.10 -18.66 -13.85
C ALA A 142 12.08 -19.22 -14.88
N CYS A 143 11.61 -18.38 -15.80
CA CYS A 143 10.62 -18.76 -16.82
C CYS A 143 10.86 -18.02 -18.15
N MET A 144 10.28 -18.48 -19.25
CA MET A 144 10.20 -17.68 -20.47
C MET A 144 9.25 -16.49 -20.24
N ALA A 145 9.49 -15.37 -20.92
CA ALA A 145 8.59 -14.22 -20.96
C ALA A 145 8.56 -13.61 -22.36
N SER A 146 7.43 -13.01 -22.74
CA SER A 146 7.27 -12.28 -23.99
C SER A 146 7.50 -10.78 -23.81
N LEU A 147 8.01 -10.11 -24.85
CA LEU A 147 8.17 -8.66 -24.92
C LEU A 147 7.96 -8.21 -26.37
N ILE A 148 7.10 -7.21 -26.59
CA ILE A 148 6.85 -6.59 -27.90
C ILE A 148 6.77 -5.06 -27.78
N ASP A 149 7.08 -4.36 -28.88
CA ASP A 149 6.83 -2.94 -29.07
C ASP A 149 5.57 -2.78 -29.94
N VAL A 150 4.55 -2.09 -29.44
CA VAL A 150 3.24 -2.01 -30.10
C VAL A 150 3.35 -1.29 -31.44
N ASP A 151 4.14 -0.22 -31.51
CA ASP A 151 4.29 0.58 -32.73
C ASP A 151 5.01 -0.21 -33.82
N GLN A 152 6.01 -1.01 -33.43
CA GLN A 152 6.73 -1.92 -34.32
C GLN A 152 5.82 -3.02 -34.88
N GLU A 153 4.95 -3.59 -34.05
CA GLU A 153 4.00 -4.64 -34.49
C GLU A 153 2.95 -4.10 -35.47
N LEU A 154 2.52 -2.84 -35.29
CA LEU A 154 1.50 -2.20 -36.13
C LEU A 154 2.09 -1.47 -37.35
N GLY A 155 3.40 -1.21 -37.37
CA GLY A 155 4.05 -0.39 -38.40
C GLY A 155 3.68 1.10 -38.35
N GLN A 156 3.11 1.60 -37.25
CA GLN A 156 2.68 3.00 -37.07
C GLN A 156 2.77 3.43 -35.60
N ALA A 157 2.79 4.75 -35.34
CA ALA A 157 2.87 5.28 -33.98
C ALA A 157 1.54 5.11 -33.23
N ALA A 158 1.50 4.20 -32.25
CA ALA A 158 0.38 3.92 -31.35
C ALA A 158 0.67 4.36 -29.90
N GLY A 159 1.70 5.18 -29.69
CA GLY A 159 2.01 5.80 -28.42
C GLY A 159 3.27 5.29 -27.73
N GLY A 160 4.10 4.49 -28.40
CA GLY A 160 5.41 4.06 -27.89
C GLY A 160 5.33 3.07 -26.72
N TRP A 161 4.29 2.23 -26.71
CA TRP A 161 4.04 1.26 -25.65
C TRP A 161 4.85 -0.03 -25.83
N LEU A 162 5.43 -0.52 -24.73
CA LEU A 162 5.93 -1.90 -24.66
C LEU A 162 4.91 -2.78 -23.93
N LEU A 163 4.68 -3.99 -24.46
CA LEU A 163 3.88 -5.02 -23.78
C LEU A 163 4.77 -6.19 -23.41
N PHE A 164 4.59 -6.69 -22.18
CA PHE A 164 5.32 -7.81 -21.62
C PHE A 164 4.35 -8.83 -21.05
N SER A 165 4.62 -10.12 -21.16
CA SER A 165 3.84 -11.15 -20.48
C SER A 165 4.70 -12.25 -19.87
N ASN A 166 4.35 -12.64 -18.65
CA ASN A 166 4.92 -13.76 -17.91
C ASN A 166 4.01 -14.17 -16.74
N PRO A 167 4.34 -15.27 -16.02
CA PRO A 167 3.76 -15.51 -14.70
C PRO A 167 4.23 -14.44 -13.70
N ASP A 168 3.32 -13.59 -13.20
CA ASP A 168 3.64 -12.45 -12.32
C ASP A 168 3.66 -12.84 -10.83
N VAL A 169 4.53 -13.77 -10.48
CA VAL A 169 4.75 -14.21 -9.09
C VAL A 169 6.23 -14.47 -8.84
N ALA A 170 6.71 -14.13 -7.64
CA ALA A 170 8.07 -14.47 -7.21
C ALA A 170 8.06 -15.75 -6.35
N ASN A 171 9.07 -16.61 -6.50
CA ASN A 171 9.34 -17.76 -5.62
C ASN A 171 8.13 -18.71 -5.40
N SER A 172 7.30 -18.90 -6.42
CA SER A 172 6.05 -19.67 -6.39
C SER A 172 5.96 -20.53 -7.66
N PRO A 173 5.18 -21.63 -7.70
CA PRO A 173 4.87 -22.31 -8.96
C PRO A 173 4.38 -21.33 -10.03
N ARG A 174 4.67 -21.62 -11.31
CA ARG A 174 4.31 -20.77 -12.45
C ARG A 174 2.79 -20.63 -12.53
N ARG A 175 2.28 -19.47 -12.14
CA ARG A 175 0.85 -19.08 -12.12
C ARG A 175 0.71 -17.57 -12.33
N HIS A 176 -0.52 -17.09 -12.48
CA HIS A 176 -0.81 -15.67 -12.70
C HIS A 176 -0.22 -15.14 -14.02
N ILE A 177 -0.56 -15.78 -15.15
CA ILE A 177 -0.18 -15.24 -16.47
C ILE A 177 -0.78 -13.86 -16.61
N THR A 178 0.09 -12.86 -16.77
CA THR A 178 -0.28 -11.44 -16.70
C THR A 178 0.36 -10.68 -17.85
N ILE A 179 -0.41 -9.84 -18.54
CA ILE A 179 0.12 -8.84 -19.48
C ILE A 179 0.42 -7.57 -18.70
N LYS A 180 1.57 -6.94 -18.96
CA LYS A 180 2.01 -5.67 -18.37
C LYS A 180 2.33 -4.71 -19.50
N ALA A 181 1.98 -3.43 -19.36
CA ALA A 181 2.38 -2.39 -20.30
C ALA A 181 3.29 -1.33 -19.66
N SER A 182 4.18 -0.78 -20.47
CA SER A 182 5.08 0.31 -20.11
C SER A 182 4.88 1.50 -21.06
N PRO A 183 4.57 2.71 -20.54
CA PRO A 183 4.39 3.93 -21.34
C PRO A 183 5.71 4.63 -21.70
N ASP A 184 6.83 4.16 -21.15
CA ASP A 184 8.09 4.88 -21.08
C ASP A 184 9.27 3.99 -21.50
N GLN A 185 9.06 3.18 -22.54
CA GLN A 185 10.08 2.32 -23.14
C GLN A 185 10.75 1.36 -22.14
N GLY A 186 9.97 0.84 -21.19
CA GLY A 186 10.42 -0.16 -20.23
C GLY A 186 11.07 0.41 -18.97
N GLN A 187 11.00 1.73 -18.73
CA GLN A 187 11.50 2.36 -17.50
C GLN A 187 10.59 2.12 -16.30
N THR A 188 9.27 2.06 -16.51
CA THR A 188 8.28 1.70 -15.49
C THR A 188 7.26 0.70 -16.02
N TRP A 189 6.74 -0.14 -15.10
CA TRP A 189 5.70 -1.15 -15.38
C TRP A 189 4.57 -1.02 -14.35
N PRO A 190 3.75 0.05 -14.43
CA PRO A 190 2.79 0.40 -13.40
C PRO A 190 1.75 -0.69 -13.17
N ALA A 191 1.35 -0.92 -11.92
CA ALA A 191 0.35 -1.94 -11.57
C ALA A 191 -1.00 -1.73 -12.29
N ARG A 192 -1.37 -0.47 -12.57
CA ARG A 192 -2.60 -0.12 -13.30
C ARG A 192 -2.62 -0.56 -14.77
N HIS A 193 -1.45 -0.85 -15.35
CA HIS A 193 -1.33 -1.36 -16.71
C HIS A 193 -1.00 -2.85 -16.72
N ARG A 194 -1.55 -3.59 -15.74
CA ARG A 194 -1.40 -5.04 -15.63
C ARG A 194 -2.76 -5.69 -15.70
N LEU A 195 -2.87 -6.69 -16.57
CA LEU A 195 -4.06 -7.49 -16.74
C LEU A 195 -3.74 -8.95 -16.46
N LEU A 196 -4.27 -9.46 -15.36
CA LEU A 196 -4.23 -10.89 -15.03
C LEU A 196 -5.16 -11.64 -15.98
N LEU A 197 -4.63 -12.66 -16.65
CA LEU A 197 -5.38 -13.49 -17.60
C LEU A 197 -5.71 -14.88 -17.06
N ASP A 198 -4.80 -15.48 -16.30
CA ASP A 198 -4.94 -16.85 -15.80
C ASP A 198 -4.33 -16.98 -14.40
N GLU A 199 -5.16 -17.15 -13.39
CA GLU A 199 -4.73 -17.31 -12.00
C GLU A 199 -4.15 -18.71 -11.70
N GLY A 200 -4.45 -19.70 -12.54
CA GLY A 200 -4.10 -21.10 -12.30
C GLY A 200 -2.61 -21.40 -12.53
N ALA A 201 -2.17 -22.58 -12.09
CA ALA A 201 -0.82 -23.06 -12.35
C ALA A 201 -0.70 -23.62 -13.77
N SER A 202 0.43 -23.35 -14.44
CA SER A 202 0.72 -23.84 -15.79
C SER A 202 2.22 -24.06 -16.02
N ALA A 203 2.62 -24.38 -17.26
CA ALA A 203 4.03 -24.45 -17.64
C ALA A 203 4.66 -23.04 -17.86
N GLY A 204 3.84 -22.00 -18.03
CA GLY A 204 4.22 -20.59 -17.85
C GLY A 204 4.72 -19.83 -19.08
N TYR A 205 4.93 -20.47 -20.22
CA TYR A 205 5.44 -19.78 -21.43
C TYR A 205 4.31 -18.99 -22.08
N SER A 206 4.65 -17.84 -22.66
CA SER A 206 3.69 -16.96 -23.34
C SER A 206 4.37 -16.22 -24.50
N CYS A 207 3.60 -15.86 -25.53
CA CYS A 207 4.07 -15.06 -26.66
C CYS A 207 2.98 -14.08 -27.10
N LEU A 208 3.31 -12.79 -27.16
CA LEU A 208 2.43 -11.69 -27.56
C LEU A 208 2.57 -11.37 -29.04
N THR A 209 1.49 -10.83 -29.62
CA THR A 209 1.47 -10.18 -30.94
C THR A 209 0.38 -9.12 -30.93
N MET A 210 0.44 -8.14 -31.83
CA MET A 210 -0.75 -7.37 -32.17
C MET A 210 -1.57 -8.14 -33.22
N ILE A 211 -2.89 -8.23 -33.02
CA ILE A 211 -3.82 -8.77 -34.02
C ILE A 211 -4.25 -7.64 -34.97
N ASP A 212 -4.56 -6.49 -34.38
CA ASP A 212 -4.95 -5.25 -35.04
C ASP A 212 -4.63 -4.06 -34.10
N GLU A 213 -4.89 -2.83 -34.54
CA GLU A 213 -4.55 -1.61 -33.81
C GLU A 213 -5.21 -1.49 -32.43
N ASN A 214 -6.25 -2.28 -32.14
CA ASN A 214 -7.01 -2.24 -30.90
C ASN A 214 -6.94 -3.53 -30.08
N THR A 215 -6.28 -4.58 -30.59
CA THR A 215 -6.38 -5.92 -30.02
C THR A 215 -5.01 -6.60 -29.92
N VAL A 216 -4.65 -6.96 -28.69
CA VAL A 216 -3.48 -7.78 -28.38
C VAL A 216 -3.87 -9.26 -28.47
N GLY A 217 -3.06 -10.04 -29.16
CA GLY A 217 -3.12 -11.50 -29.15
C GLY A 217 -2.06 -12.07 -28.20
N ILE A 218 -2.44 -13.08 -27.43
CA ILE A 218 -1.49 -13.86 -26.61
C ILE A 218 -1.72 -15.35 -26.83
N LEU A 219 -0.64 -16.09 -27.10
CA LEU A 219 -0.60 -17.55 -27.10
C LEU A 219 0.27 -18.01 -25.94
N TYR A 220 -0.27 -18.80 -25.02
CA TYR A 220 0.44 -19.19 -23.80
C TYR A 220 0.05 -20.58 -23.30
N GLU A 221 0.87 -21.15 -22.43
CA GLU A 221 0.58 -22.40 -21.72
C GLU A 221 -0.33 -22.07 -20.53
N GLY A 222 -1.61 -22.43 -20.63
CA GLY A 222 -2.63 -22.07 -19.66
C GLY A 222 -2.96 -23.19 -18.68
N SER A 223 -3.63 -22.84 -17.57
CA SER A 223 -4.07 -23.78 -16.54
C SER A 223 -5.14 -24.76 -17.04
N GLN A 224 -5.86 -24.40 -18.11
CA GLN A 224 -6.93 -25.20 -18.69
C GLN A 224 -6.54 -25.89 -20.01
N SER A 225 -5.46 -25.46 -20.68
CA SER A 225 -5.00 -26.01 -21.96
C SER A 225 -3.50 -25.77 -22.16
N HIS A 226 -2.81 -26.76 -22.75
CA HIS A 226 -1.38 -26.65 -23.09
C HIS A 226 -1.09 -25.46 -24.01
N LEU A 227 -2.01 -25.11 -24.91
CA LEU A 227 -1.93 -23.92 -25.74
C LEU A 227 -3.28 -23.18 -25.65
N THR A 228 -3.23 -22.00 -25.06
CA THR A 228 -4.36 -21.09 -24.87
C THR A 228 -4.11 -19.83 -25.69
N PHE A 229 -5.01 -19.51 -26.60
CA PHE A 229 -5.00 -18.24 -27.33
C PHE A 229 -6.09 -17.32 -26.78
N GLN A 230 -5.73 -16.08 -26.46
CA GLN A 230 -6.68 -15.06 -26.03
C GLN A 230 -6.51 -13.77 -26.85
N ARG A 231 -7.63 -13.08 -27.04
CA ARG A 231 -7.72 -11.75 -27.67
C ARG A 231 -8.08 -10.76 -26.57
N VAL A 232 -7.25 -9.73 -26.38
CA VAL A 232 -7.40 -8.76 -25.30
C VAL A 232 -7.49 -7.36 -25.92
N PRO A 233 -8.55 -6.59 -25.65
CA PRO A 233 -8.59 -5.20 -26.07
C PRO A 233 -7.43 -4.40 -25.49
N LEU A 234 -6.68 -3.68 -26.32
CA LEU A 234 -5.51 -2.91 -25.90
C LEU A 234 -5.87 -1.91 -24.80
N ARG A 235 -7.04 -1.27 -24.90
CA ARG A 235 -7.56 -0.34 -23.88
C ARG A 235 -7.74 -0.97 -22.49
N ASP A 236 -8.00 -2.27 -22.40
CA ASP A 236 -8.20 -2.96 -21.12
C ASP A 236 -6.86 -3.19 -20.41
N ILE A 237 -5.75 -3.16 -21.18
CA ILE A 237 -4.38 -3.19 -20.66
C ILE A 237 -3.90 -1.76 -20.35
N LEU A 238 -4.20 -0.78 -21.21
CA LEU A 238 -3.69 0.59 -21.09
C LEU A 238 -4.52 1.49 -20.15
N GLY A 239 -5.80 1.23 -19.93
CA GLY A 239 -6.72 2.12 -19.20
C GLY A 239 -7.32 3.23 -20.07
N SER A 240 -8.37 3.92 -19.56
CA SER A 240 -9.06 5.01 -20.27
C SER A 240 -8.39 6.37 -20.02
N PRO A 241 -8.13 7.20 -21.06
CA PRO A 241 -7.62 8.57 -20.89
C PRO A 241 -8.52 9.48 -20.05
N ALA A 242 -9.84 9.28 -20.10
CA ALA A 242 -10.78 10.07 -19.30
C ALA A 242 -10.60 9.82 -17.79
N ASP A 243 -10.37 8.57 -17.42
CA ASP A 243 -10.15 8.17 -16.03
C ASP A 243 -8.83 8.75 -15.51
N GLU A 244 -7.80 8.87 -16.36
CA GLU A 244 -6.53 9.50 -15.98
C GLU A 244 -6.66 11.02 -15.78
N ILE A 245 -7.41 11.72 -16.64
CA ILE A 245 -7.65 13.16 -16.46
C ILE A 245 -8.45 13.41 -15.17
N GLU A 246 -9.50 12.62 -14.92
CA GLU A 246 -10.33 12.74 -13.71
C GLU A 246 -9.54 12.37 -12.44
N LYS A 247 -8.69 11.34 -12.52
CA LYS A 247 -7.74 10.99 -11.46
C LYS A 247 -6.72 12.10 -11.21
N ASN A 248 -6.10 12.65 -12.24
CA ASN A 248 -5.11 13.73 -12.10
C ASN A 248 -5.75 15.01 -11.54
N ALA A 249 -7.01 15.26 -11.88
CA ALA A 249 -7.81 16.37 -11.38
C ALA A 249 -8.29 16.19 -9.93
N SER A 250 -8.46 14.95 -9.46
CA SER A 250 -8.84 14.62 -8.07
C SER A 250 -7.64 14.55 -7.12
N LEU A 251 -6.43 14.29 -7.60
CA LEU A 251 -5.22 14.33 -6.79
C LEU A 251 -4.92 15.74 -6.23
N PRO A 252 -4.36 15.88 -5.02
CA PRO A 252 -4.00 17.18 -4.43
C PRO A 252 -3.07 17.99 -5.35
N PRO A 253 -3.20 19.33 -5.46
CA PRO A 253 -2.33 20.14 -6.32
C PRO A 253 -0.84 19.96 -6.01
N VAL A 254 0.00 19.87 -7.04
CA VAL A 254 1.47 19.82 -6.86
C VAL A 254 1.99 21.21 -6.49
N ASP A 255 2.83 21.28 -5.46
CA ASP A 255 3.54 22.50 -5.11
C ASP A 255 4.79 22.67 -6.00
N LEU A 256 4.85 23.76 -6.77
CA LEU A 256 5.98 24.08 -7.62
C LEU A 256 6.89 25.11 -6.94
N PHE A 257 8.18 24.79 -6.84
CA PHE A 257 9.22 25.68 -6.35
C PHE A 257 10.17 26.05 -7.48
N VAL A 258 10.28 27.35 -7.77
CA VAL A 258 11.06 27.85 -8.91
C VAL A 258 12.40 28.37 -8.42
N LEU A 259 13.50 27.66 -8.69
CA LEU A 259 14.85 28.15 -8.43
C LEU A 259 15.36 28.97 -9.63
N THR A 260 15.82 30.18 -9.36
CA THR A 260 16.40 31.06 -10.36
C THR A 260 17.42 32.03 -9.74
N GLY A 261 18.07 32.82 -10.60
CA GLY A 261 19.12 33.75 -10.21
C GLY A 261 20.24 33.84 -11.25
N GLN A 262 21.37 34.40 -10.83
CA GLN A 262 22.59 34.55 -11.64
C GLN A 262 23.54 33.35 -11.43
N SER A 263 24.86 33.56 -11.55
CA SER A 263 25.90 32.52 -11.46
C SER A 263 25.82 31.63 -10.21
N ASN A 264 25.45 32.18 -9.04
CA ASN A 264 25.30 31.41 -7.80
C ASN A 264 24.13 30.40 -7.82
N SER A 265 23.17 30.57 -8.74
CA SER A 265 22.04 29.65 -8.93
C SER A 265 22.25 28.62 -10.05
N LEU A 266 23.25 28.82 -10.91
CA LEU A 266 23.52 27.93 -12.04
C LEU A 266 24.19 26.61 -11.63
N GLY A 267 24.90 26.62 -10.52
CA GLY A 267 25.69 25.49 -10.03
C GLY A 267 27.19 25.66 -10.29
N THR A 268 27.94 24.56 -10.30
CA THR A 268 29.40 24.57 -10.41
C THR A 268 29.86 24.76 -11.86
N VAL A 269 30.22 25.99 -12.25
CA VAL A 269 30.58 26.35 -13.64
C VAL A 269 32.07 26.64 -13.85
N ASP A 270 32.87 26.61 -12.78
CA ASP A 270 34.30 26.97 -12.77
C ASP A 270 35.20 25.77 -12.42
N PRO A 271 36.26 25.48 -13.20
CA PRO A 271 37.22 24.41 -12.91
C PRO A 271 37.92 24.52 -11.55
N ARG A 272 38.01 25.71 -10.96
CA ARG A 272 38.61 25.93 -9.63
C ARG A 272 37.78 25.30 -8.50
N ASP A 273 36.50 25.04 -8.76
CA ASP A 273 35.53 24.38 -7.86
C ASP A 273 35.39 22.87 -8.20
N ALA A 274 36.29 22.33 -9.05
CA ALA A 274 36.29 20.91 -9.46
C ALA A 274 36.95 19.95 -8.46
N ALA A 275 37.70 20.47 -7.49
CA ALA A 275 38.42 19.65 -6.50
C ALA A 275 37.51 19.04 -5.42
N ASP A 276 36.38 19.69 -5.10
CA ASP A 276 35.41 19.18 -4.14
C ASP A 276 34.48 18.14 -4.78
N PRO A 277 34.16 17.02 -4.12
CA PRO A 277 33.28 15.99 -4.68
C PRO A 277 31.85 16.51 -4.87
N ALA A 278 31.11 15.94 -5.82
CA ALA A 278 29.67 16.15 -5.91
C ALA A 278 28.96 15.62 -4.65
N PRO A 279 27.81 16.17 -4.23
CA PRO A 279 27.05 15.61 -3.14
C PRO A 279 26.71 14.16 -3.46
N PRO A 280 26.77 13.25 -2.48
CA PRO A 280 26.36 11.88 -2.69
C PRO A 280 24.90 11.87 -3.16
N ILE A 281 24.61 11.02 -4.15
CA ILE A 281 23.24 10.78 -4.61
C ILE A 281 22.50 10.12 -3.45
N HIS A 282 21.42 10.75 -2.99
CA HIS A 282 20.55 10.21 -1.95
C HIS A 282 19.37 9.50 -2.60
N GLU A 283 18.82 8.46 -1.96
CA GLU A 283 17.63 7.76 -2.48
C GLU A 283 16.43 8.70 -2.63
N ILE A 284 16.33 9.70 -1.74
CA ILE A 284 15.33 10.77 -1.78
C ILE A 284 15.37 11.54 -3.11
N ASP A 285 16.56 11.72 -3.71
CA ASP A 285 16.69 12.46 -4.97
C ASP A 285 15.95 11.76 -6.12
N GLN A 286 15.77 10.43 -6.05
CA GLN A 286 15.01 9.67 -7.05
C GLN A 286 13.50 9.92 -6.94
N GLN A 287 13.03 10.32 -5.76
CA GLN A 287 11.62 10.56 -5.47
C GLN A 287 11.16 11.99 -5.77
N ILE A 288 12.10 12.92 -5.98
CA ILE A 288 11.81 14.34 -6.18
C ILE A 288 11.69 14.64 -7.68
N SER A 289 10.49 15.10 -8.09
CA SER A 289 10.25 15.56 -9.46
C SER A 289 11.03 16.86 -9.75
N PHE A 290 11.81 16.84 -10.82
CA PHE A 290 12.71 17.93 -11.19
C PHE A 290 12.61 18.29 -12.68
N PHE A 291 12.56 19.59 -12.96
CA PHE A 291 12.62 20.15 -14.31
C PHE A 291 13.69 21.24 -14.34
N TRP A 292 14.54 21.27 -15.37
CA TRP A 292 15.52 22.35 -15.49
C TRP A 292 15.78 22.79 -16.93
N SER A 293 16.15 24.06 -17.06
CA SER A 293 16.67 24.67 -18.27
C SER A 293 17.67 25.75 -17.87
N ASN A 294 18.96 25.45 -18.01
CA ASN A 294 20.04 26.32 -17.58
C ASN A 294 20.80 26.90 -18.77
N ARG A 295 21.12 28.19 -18.70
CA ARG A 295 21.84 28.92 -19.75
C ARG A 295 23.01 29.69 -19.15
N SER A 296 24.16 29.75 -19.82
CA SER A 296 25.29 30.56 -19.36
C SER A 296 26.00 31.28 -20.51
N THR A 297 26.43 32.53 -20.30
CA THR A 297 27.37 33.22 -21.18
C THR A 297 28.67 33.42 -20.43
N ARG A 298 29.79 32.87 -20.94
CA ARG A 298 31.12 33.29 -20.47
C ARG A 298 31.56 34.63 -21.11
N ALA A 299 30.84 35.13 -22.12
CA ALA A 299 31.30 36.22 -22.98
C ALA A 299 30.30 37.39 -23.17
N GLY A 300 29.17 37.42 -22.47
CA GLY A 300 28.22 38.55 -22.50
C GLY A 300 27.60 38.81 -23.88
N ASP A 301 26.45 38.19 -24.17
CA ASP A 301 25.51 38.61 -25.23
C ASP A 301 24.17 37.84 -25.13
N SER A 302 23.17 38.26 -25.91
CA SER A 302 21.80 37.75 -25.92
C SER A 302 21.63 36.28 -26.36
N GLU A 303 22.64 35.67 -27.00
CA GLU A 303 22.65 34.26 -27.44
C GLU A 303 23.36 33.32 -26.45
N SER A 304 22.80 33.16 -25.26
CA SER A 304 23.37 32.23 -24.28
C SER A 304 23.10 30.75 -24.64
N PRO A 305 24.15 29.92 -24.84
CA PRO A 305 23.96 28.50 -25.10
C PRO A 305 23.29 27.78 -23.93
N LEU A 306 22.51 26.76 -24.27
CA LEU A 306 21.92 25.83 -23.31
C LEU A 306 23.04 24.98 -22.73
N ILE A 307 23.27 25.07 -21.42
CA ILE A 307 24.34 24.31 -20.75
C ILE A 307 23.81 23.07 -20.04
N GLY A 308 22.49 22.90 -19.94
CA GLY A 308 21.83 21.70 -19.42
C GLY A 308 20.31 21.86 -19.40
N SER A 309 19.57 20.80 -19.73
CA SER A 309 18.11 20.78 -19.61
C SER A 309 17.56 19.38 -19.40
N SER A 310 16.32 19.28 -18.94
CA SER A 310 15.57 18.03 -18.82
C SER A 310 14.93 17.54 -20.14
N GLY A 311 15.25 18.17 -21.27
CA GLY A 311 14.67 17.80 -22.58
C GLY A 311 13.16 18.04 -22.69
N GLY A 312 12.60 18.92 -21.86
CA GLY A 312 11.17 19.24 -21.87
C GLY A 312 10.29 18.28 -21.08
N ARG A 313 10.86 17.44 -20.21
CA ARG A 313 10.12 16.50 -19.35
C ARG A 313 10.53 16.68 -17.88
N PHE A 314 9.71 16.24 -16.94
CA PHE A 314 10.16 16.05 -15.56
C PHE A 314 11.01 14.79 -15.45
N THR A 315 12.09 14.85 -14.68
CA THR A 315 12.91 13.69 -14.29
C THR A 315 12.96 13.60 -12.77
N SER A 316 13.78 12.70 -12.22
CA SER A 316 14.20 12.81 -10.81
C SER A 316 15.36 13.81 -10.65
N LEU A 317 15.54 14.32 -9.43
CA LEU A 317 16.61 15.25 -9.06
C LEU A 317 18.01 14.67 -9.30
N THR A 318 18.15 13.35 -9.39
CA THR A 318 19.41 12.65 -9.72
C THR A 318 19.94 12.91 -11.14
N PHE A 319 19.09 13.29 -12.11
CA PHE A 319 19.44 13.33 -13.54
C PHE A 319 20.07 14.64 -14.02
N GLN A 320 20.59 15.48 -13.13
CA GLN A 320 21.11 16.78 -13.51
C GLN A 320 22.39 16.66 -14.36
N GLN A 321 22.29 17.04 -15.64
CA GLN A 321 23.39 16.96 -16.61
C GLN A 321 23.56 18.26 -17.40
N GLY A 322 24.81 18.53 -17.83
CA GLY A 322 25.19 19.60 -18.74
C GLY A 322 26.25 19.17 -19.76
N GLU A 323 26.60 20.05 -20.72
CA GLU A 323 27.45 19.67 -21.88
C GLU A 323 28.70 18.88 -21.46
N GLY A 324 28.85 17.68 -22.03
CA GLY A 324 29.93 16.71 -21.76
C GLY A 324 29.62 15.61 -20.75
N ALA A 325 28.36 15.40 -20.34
CA ALA A 325 27.98 14.50 -19.23
C ALA A 325 28.66 14.89 -17.90
N ASN A 326 28.80 16.20 -17.68
CA ASN A 326 29.52 16.73 -16.53
C ASN A 326 28.62 16.77 -15.28
N PRO A 327 28.89 16.00 -14.21
CA PRO A 327 28.08 15.89 -12.99
C PRO A 327 28.10 17.15 -12.09
N MET A 328 28.41 18.31 -12.66
CA MET A 328 28.86 19.50 -11.94
C MET A 328 27.83 20.64 -11.90
N PHE A 329 26.71 20.53 -12.61
CA PHE A 329 25.72 21.62 -12.75
C PHE A 329 24.60 21.61 -11.69
N TRP A 330 24.96 21.31 -10.44
CA TRP A 330 24.04 21.30 -9.30
C TRP A 330 24.26 22.49 -8.36
N GLY A 331 23.25 22.81 -7.54
CA GLY A 331 23.29 23.95 -6.62
C GLY A 331 22.30 23.84 -5.45
N PRO A 332 21.76 24.98 -4.98
CA PRO A 332 20.85 25.04 -3.83
C PRO A 332 19.60 24.17 -3.91
N GLU A 333 19.16 23.81 -5.12
CA GLU A 333 18.00 22.94 -5.32
C GLU A 333 18.13 21.58 -4.62
N ILE A 334 19.35 21.06 -4.48
CA ILE A 334 19.56 19.72 -3.91
C ILE A 334 19.17 19.71 -2.44
N SER A 335 19.86 20.51 -1.61
CA SER A 335 19.55 20.57 -0.18
C SER A 335 18.18 21.15 0.07
N PHE A 336 17.72 22.14 -0.71
CA PHE A 336 16.37 22.67 -0.53
C PHE A 336 15.31 21.56 -0.67
N ALA A 337 15.40 20.76 -1.72
CA ALA A 337 14.41 19.71 -1.98
C ALA A 337 14.52 18.55 -0.98
N ARG A 338 15.73 18.16 -0.57
CA ARG A 338 15.95 17.14 0.46
C ARG A 338 15.33 17.55 1.80
N GLU A 339 15.58 18.78 2.24
CA GLU A 339 15.05 19.30 3.51
C GLU A 339 13.51 19.39 3.50
N LEU A 340 12.89 19.80 2.38
CA LEU A 340 11.42 19.74 2.26
C LEU A 340 10.89 18.31 2.37
N TYR A 341 11.58 17.36 1.73
CA TYR A 341 11.23 15.96 1.80
C TYR A 341 11.42 15.40 3.22
N GLU A 342 12.51 15.71 3.89
CA GLU A 342 12.73 15.30 5.29
C GLU A 342 11.69 15.90 6.23
N ALA A 343 11.24 17.14 5.96
CA ALA A 343 10.16 17.80 6.69
C ALA A 343 8.74 17.27 6.37
N GLY A 344 8.61 16.16 5.64
CA GLY A 344 7.32 15.52 5.37
C GLY A 344 6.57 16.02 4.14
N GLN A 345 7.10 17.01 3.39
CA GLN A 345 6.50 17.45 2.14
C GLN A 345 6.76 16.38 1.06
N ARG A 346 5.69 15.85 0.44
CA ARG A 346 5.79 14.76 -0.55
C ARG A 346 5.32 15.14 -1.95
N ASN A 347 4.37 16.09 -2.06
CA ASN A 347 3.72 16.42 -3.33
C ASN A 347 4.23 17.75 -3.89
N PHE A 348 5.51 17.80 -4.25
CA PHE A 348 6.16 19.00 -4.80
C PHE A 348 7.08 18.67 -5.97
N ALA A 349 7.42 19.69 -6.76
CA ALA A 349 8.43 19.61 -7.80
C ALA A 349 9.30 20.87 -7.81
N ILE A 350 10.57 20.71 -8.19
CA ILE A 350 11.51 21.81 -8.36
C ILE A 350 11.65 22.15 -9.85
N ILE A 351 11.54 23.43 -10.19
CA ILE A 351 11.81 23.96 -11.52
C ILE A 351 13.03 24.88 -11.45
N LYS A 352 14.15 24.50 -12.05
CA LYS A 352 15.37 25.32 -12.10
C LYS A 352 15.47 26.06 -13.43
N ALA A 353 15.34 27.39 -13.36
CA ALA A 353 15.39 28.30 -14.50
C ALA A 353 16.54 29.31 -14.32
N SER A 354 17.76 28.81 -14.10
CA SER A 354 18.92 29.64 -13.77
C SER A 354 19.64 30.13 -15.05
N ARG A 355 20.16 31.35 -15.02
CA ARG A 355 20.90 31.93 -16.16
C ARG A 355 22.15 32.72 -15.73
N GLY A 356 23.25 32.59 -16.47
CA GLY A 356 24.54 33.23 -16.20
C GLY A 356 24.81 34.45 -17.07
N GLY A 357 25.69 35.35 -16.62
CA GLY A 357 26.20 36.48 -17.39
C GLY A 357 25.26 37.67 -17.56
N GLY A 358 24.38 37.91 -16.58
CA GLY A 358 23.46 39.05 -16.55
C GLY A 358 23.58 39.88 -15.27
N GLY A 359 23.27 41.18 -15.33
CA GLY A 359 23.14 42.11 -14.21
C GLY A 359 21.68 42.36 -13.79
N ASN A 360 21.49 43.12 -12.71
CA ASN A 360 20.18 43.28 -12.06
C ASN A 360 19.10 43.94 -12.93
N ARG A 361 19.49 44.71 -13.95
CA ARG A 361 18.55 45.38 -14.88
C ARG A 361 17.78 44.41 -15.78
N PHE A 362 18.29 43.20 -16.03
CA PHE A 362 17.68 42.23 -16.96
C PHE A 362 16.52 41.44 -16.36
N TRP A 363 16.25 41.64 -15.06
CA TRP A 363 15.09 41.11 -14.35
C TRP A 363 13.86 42.00 -14.48
N SER A 364 14.01 43.23 -14.97
CA SER A 364 12.89 44.12 -15.23
C SER A 364 12.16 43.68 -16.51
N LYS A 365 10.87 43.34 -16.39
CA LYS A 365 10.00 42.93 -17.51
C LYS A 365 9.94 43.99 -18.62
N ASP A 366 9.99 45.27 -18.25
CA ASP A 366 9.89 46.40 -19.19
C ASP A 366 11.25 46.78 -19.82
N SER A 367 12.33 46.09 -19.46
CA SER A 367 13.63 46.27 -20.09
C SER A 367 13.59 45.76 -21.53
N SER A 368 14.17 46.51 -22.46
CA SER A 368 14.41 46.06 -23.84
C SER A 368 15.25 44.78 -23.90
N ASP A 369 15.97 44.46 -22.82
CA ASP A 369 16.77 43.25 -22.65
C ASP A 369 16.36 42.46 -21.38
N ALA A 370 15.08 42.12 -21.25
CA ALA A 370 14.53 41.34 -20.12
C ALA A 370 14.80 39.82 -20.21
N HIS A 371 15.98 39.39 -20.66
CA HIS A 371 16.25 37.98 -20.98
C HIS A 371 16.30 37.06 -19.76
N MET A 372 16.62 37.58 -18.57
CA MET A 372 16.58 36.79 -17.32
C MET A 372 15.13 36.50 -16.92
N PHE A 373 14.29 37.53 -16.93
CA PHE A 373 12.87 37.43 -16.63
C PHE A 373 12.15 36.49 -17.60
N ARG A 374 12.32 36.69 -18.92
CA ARG A 374 11.72 35.83 -19.95
C ARG A 374 12.10 34.36 -19.81
N HIS A 375 13.37 34.08 -19.51
CA HIS A 375 13.85 32.70 -19.33
C HIS A 375 13.11 31.97 -18.20
N VAL A 376 12.82 32.65 -17.08
CA VAL A 376 12.03 32.08 -15.98
C VAL A 376 10.61 31.77 -16.44
N VAL A 377 9.93 32.74 -17.05
CA VAL A 377 8.55 32.57 -17.53
C VAL A 377 8.45 31.43 -18.55
N ASP A 378 9.33 31.41 -19.54
CA ASP A 378 9.33 30.38 -20.60
C ASP A 378 9.63 28.98 -20.05
N THR A 379 10.56 28.89 -19.10
CA THR A 379 10.93 27.61 -18.48
C THR A 379 9.78 27.07 -17.63
N VAL A 380 9.15 27.90 -16.80
CA VAL A 380 7.99 27.49 -15.99
C VAL A 380 6.81 27.12 -16.87
N ALA A 381 6.52 27.89 -17.92
CA ALA A 381 5.45 27.56 -18.85
C ALA A 381 5.67 26.22 -19.56
N THR A 382 6.93 25.89 -19.88
CA THR A 382 7.28 24.59 -20.46
C THR A 382 7.16 23.46 -19.45
N ALA A 383 7.62 23.67 -18.21
CA ALA A 383 7.47 22.69 -17.14
C ALA A 383 6.01 22.38 -16.84
N VAL A 384 5.15 23.40 -16.76
CA VAL A 384 3.71 23.21 -16.51
C VAL A 384 3.05 22.41 -17.63
N ARG A 385 3.42 22.63 -18.90
CA ARG A 385 2.92 21.81 -20.02
C ARG A 385 3.40 20.36 -19.98
N ALA A 386 4.50 20.09 -19.27
CA ALA A 386 5.03 18.74 -19.08
C ALA A 386 4.40 18.01 -17.88
N LEU A 387 3.52 18.65 -17.10
CA LEU A 387 2.73 17.97 -16.08
C LEU A 387 1.67 17.06 -16.73
N PRO A 388 1.25 15.97 -16.06
CA PRO A 388 0.16 15.14 -16.55
C PRO A 388 -1.11 15.96 -16.81
N GLU A 389 -1.84 15.62 -17.88
CA GLU A 389 -3.06 16.32 -18.23
C GLU A 389 -4.10 16.25 -17.09
N GLY A 390 -4.76 17.37 -16.80
CA GLY A 390 -5.67 17.51 -15.66
C GLY A 390 -5.00 17.73 -14.29
N ARG A 391 -3.66 17.62 -14.19
CA ARG A 391 -2.94 17.80 -12.91
C ARG A 391 -3.01 19.25 -12.43
N LYS A 392 -3.66 19.47 -11.28
CA LYS A 392 -3.66 20.76 -10.59
C LYS A 392 -2.28 21.05 -9.99
N PHE A 393 -1.88 22.33 -9.96
CA PHE A 393 -0.60 22.76 -9.38
C PHE A 393 -0.69 24.20 -8.85
N GLN A 394 0.23 24.56 -7.97
CA GLN A 394 0.39 25.92 -7.46
C GLN A 394 1.88 26.29 -7.38
N VAL A 395 2.27 27.48 -7.87
CA VAL A 395 3.63 27.98 -7.65
C VAL A 395 3.68 28.58 -6.24
N ARG A 396 4.44 27.92 -5.35
CA ARG A 396 4.48 28.24 -3.91
C ARG A 396 5.55 29.24 -3.55
N ALA A 397 6.75 29.07 -4.12
CA ALA A 397 7.84 30.00 -3.91
C ALA A 397 8.79 30.07 -5.10
N ILE A 398 9.44 31.22 -5.22
CA ILE A 398 10.54 31.50 -6.14
C ILE A 398 11.79 31.66 -5.27
N LEU A 399 12.74 30.76 -5.42
CA LEU A 399 14.03 30.81 -4.77
C LEU A 399 14.95 31.64 -5.66
N TYR A 400 15.38 32.78 -5.13
CA TYR A 400 16.18 33.74 -5.88
C TYR A 400 17.55 33.89 -5.21
N VAL A 401 18.59 33.35 -5.86
CA VAL A 401 19.96 33.46 -5.37
C VAL A 401 20.69 34.56 -6.14
N GLN A 402 20.87 35.68 -5.46
CA GLN A 402 21.35 36.93 -6.04
C GLN A 402 22.87 36.90 -6.30
N GLY A 403 23.31 37.52 -7.41
CA GLY A 403 24.71 37.88 -7.67
C GLY A 403 24.95 39.40 -7.54
N GLU A 404 26.11 39.91 -7.97
CA GLU A 404 26.48 41.31 -7.69
C GLU A 404 25.69 42.38 -8.48
N SER A 405 25.78 43.64 -8.01
CA SER A 405 25.31 44.82 -8.74
C SER A 405 26.46 45.54 -9.43
N ASP A 406 26.24 45.98 -10.67
CA ASP A 406 27.29 46.53 -11.53
C ASP A 406 27.67 47.97 -11.16
N SER A 407 26.82 48.68 -10.40
CA SER A 407 27.09 50.03 -9.91
C SER A 407 26.47 50.33 -8.54
N GLN A 408 26.92 51.40 -7.89
CA GLN A 408 26.32 51.88 -6.64
C GLN A 408 24.84 52.27 -6.83
N ALA A 409 24.49 52.88 -7.97
CA ALA A 409 23.12 53.26 -8.27
C ALA A 409 22.20 52.03 -8.38
N GLU A 410 22.69 50.93 -8.94
CA GLU A 410 21.94 49.67 -8.97
C GLU A 410 21.80 49.03 -7.59
N ALA A 411 22.86 49.06 -6.78
CA ALA A 411 22.82 48.54 -5.42
C ALA A 411 21.77 49.25 -4.56
N GLU A 412 21.62 50.57 -4.70
CA GLU A 412 20.59 51.35 -3.99
C GLU A 412 19.15 50.96 -4.38
N GLN A 413 18.95 50.42 -5.59
CA GLN A 413 17.65 49.99 -6.10
C GLN A 413 17.32 48.52 -5.81
N ALA A 414 18.24 47.74 -5.22
CA ALA A 414 18.10 46.29 -5.10
C ALA A 414 16.80 45.85 -4.40
N GLY A 415 16.40 46.53 -3.33
CA GLY A 415 15.15 46.22 -2.61
C GLY A 415 13.90 46.48 -3.46
N HIS A 416 13.82 47.64 -4.12
CA HIS A 416 12.70 47.99 -4.99
C HIS A 416 12.58 47.03 -6.18
N ARG A 417 13.72 46.62 -6.75
CA ARG A 417 13.73 45.65 -7.85
C ARG A 417 13.21 44.28 -7.42
N LEU A 418 13.45 43.83 -6.18
CA LEU A 418 12.86 42.59 -5.67
C LEU A 418 11.34 42.69 -5.54
N GLU A 419 10.85 43.81 -5.00
CA GLU A 419 9.40 44.09 -4.89
C GLU A 419 8.75 44.03 -6.29
N THR A 420 9.32 44.72 -7.28
CA THR A 420 8.83 44.67 -8.66
C THR A 420 8.95 43.28 -9.29
N LEU A 421 10.03 42.54 -9.00
CA LEU A 421 10.24 41.19 -9.53
C LEU A 421 9.17 40.22 -9.05
N ILE A 422 8.87 40.19 -7.74
CA ILE A 422 7.85 39.26 -7.23
C ILE A 422 6.47 39.61 -7.76
N ASP A 423 6.11 40.90 -7.86
CA ASP A 423 4.82 41.32 -8.42
C ASP A 423 4.67 40.87 -9.88
N ASN A 424 5.70 41.09 -10.69
CA ASN A 424 5.70 40.68 -12.10
C ASN A 424 5.66 39.15 -12.25
N LEU A 425 6.39 38.39 -11.43
CA LEU A 425 6.38 36.92 -11.50
C LEU A 425 5.03 36.35 -11.01
N ARG A 426 4.40 36.92 -9.99
CA ARG A 426 3.05 36.51 -9.55
C ARG A 426 2.00 36.74 -10.62
N GLN A 427 2.17 37.80 -11.42
CA GLN A 427 1.28 38.12 -12.53
C GLN A 427 1.49 37.22 -13.75
N ASP A 428 2.75 36.95 -14.11
CA ASP A 428 3.08 36.29 -15.37
C ASP A 428 3.25 34.77 -15.26
N LEU A 429 3.47 34.22 -14.05
CA LEU A 429 3.54 32.78 -13.82
C LEU A 429 2.15 32.19 -13.53
N PRO A 430 1.82 31.02 -14.09
CA PRO A 430 0.54 30.38 -13.85
C PRO A 430 0.40 29.94 -12.38
N ASN A 431 -0.77 30.15 -11.78
CA ASN A 431 -1.10 29.77 -10.40
C ASN A 431 -0.09 30.28 -9.35
N ALA A 432 0.46 31.48 -9.56
CA ALA A 432 1.51 32.06 -8.72
C ALA A 432 1.06 33.24 -7.84
N ALA A 433 -0.23 33.61 -7.82
CA ALA A 433 -0.71 34.80 -7.10
C ALA A 433 -0.29 34.85 -5.60
N GLY A 434 -0.15 33.70 -4.95
CA GLY A 434 0.30 33.56 -3.56
C GLY A 434 1.79 33.25 -3.38
N ALA A 435 2.58 33.17 -4.45
CA ALA A 435 3.98 32.71 -4.40
C ALA A 435 4.85 33.64 -3.55
N ARG A 436 5.74 33.11 -2.70
CA ARG A 436 6.73 33.94 -1.98
C ARG A 436 8.06 34.03 -2.73
N LEU A 437 8.81 35.12 -2.55
CA LEU A 437 10.18 35.26 -3.02
C LEU A 437 11.15 34.95 -1.87
N LEU A 438 11.83 33.82 -1.92
CA LEU A 438 12.85 33.43 -0.94
C LEU A 438 14.22 33.88 -1.47
N VAL A 439 14.82 34.90 -0.87
CA VAL A 439 16.06 35.51 -1.34
C VAL A 439 17.25 34.97 -0.55
N GLY A 440 18.15 34.28 -1.24
CA GLY A 440 19.47 33.91 -0.72
C GLY A 440 20.44 35.07 -0.91
N GLY A 441 20.75 35.79 0.17
CA GLY A 441 21.63 36.95 0.13
C GLY A 441 23.04 36.61 -0.36
N ILE A 442 23.69 37.56 -1.06
CA ILE A 442 25.09 37.45 -1.46
C ILE A 442 26.01 37.46 -0.22
N ALA A 443 27.00 36.57 -0.16
CA ALA A 443 27.93 36.50 0.97
C ALA A 443 29.15 37.43 0.85
N ALA A 444 29.59 37.72 -0.38
CA ALA A 444 30.80 38.51 -0.63
C ALA A 444 30.77 39.91 0.03
N GLY A 445 31.89 40.30 0.64
CA GLY A 445 32.06 41.61 1.28
C GLY A 445 32.23 42.77 0.29
N GLY A 446 32.02 44.00 0.77
CA GLY A 446 32.35 45.24 0.07
C GLY A 446 31.18 46.22 -0.01
N ALA A 447 31.51 47.53 -0.04
CA ALA A 447 30.55 48.62 0.14
C ALA A 447 29.27 48.51 -0.71
N ARG A 448 29.37 48.09 -1.98
CA ARG A 448 28.21 47.88 -2.86
C ARG A 448 27.35 46.68 -2.43
N ARG A 449 27.97 45.58 -2.05
CA ARG A 449 27.30 44.32 -1.67
C ARG A 449 26.63 44.46 -0.30
N ASP A 450 27.26 45.22 0.60
CA ASP A 450 26.65 45.63 1.88
C ASP A 450 25.39 46.47 1.67
N VAL A 451 25.40 47.37 0.67
CA VAL A 451 24.20 48.14 0.29
C VAL A 451 23.11 47.22 -0.25
N VAL A 452 23.44 46.29 -1.16
CA VAL A 452 22.48 45.30 -1.68
C VAL A 452 21.84 44.51 -0.55
N ARG A 453 22.63 43.89 0.34
CA ARG A 453 22.11 43.10 1.48
C ARG A 453 21.15 43.93 2.34
N ARG A 454 21.55 45.14 2.74
CA ARG A 454 20.69 46.01 3.56
C ARG A 454 19.39 46.38 2.85
N LYS A 455 19.43 46.67 1.54
CA LYS A 455 18.22 47.05 0.78
C LYS A 455 17.27 45.87 0.59
N GLN A 456 17.80 44.67 0.38
CA GLN A 456 17.00 43.45 0.24
C GLN A 456 16.38 43.03 1.57
N ALA A 457 17.14 43.04 2.66
CA ALA A 457 16.62 42.80 4.00
C ALA A 457 15.50 43.79 4.36
N ALA A 458 15.71 45.09 4.09
CA ALA A 458 14.69 46.11 4.32
C ALA A 458 13.44 45.92 3.43
N ALA A 459 13.57 45.34 2.24
CA ALA A 459 12.41 45.02 1.40
C ALA A 459 11.60 43.85 1.98
N ALA A 460 12.26 42.82 2.51
CA ALA A 460 11.59 41.72 3.21
C ALA A 460 10.85 42.18 4.48
N GLU A 461 11.37 43.18 5.19
CA GLU A 461 10.67 43.78 6.34
C GLU A 461 9.39 44.53 5.94
N ARG A 462 9.34 45.13 4.74
CA ARG A 462 8.20 45.94 4.27
C ARG A 462 7.18 45.14 3.45
N ASN A 463 7.59 44.06 2.80
CA ASN A 463 6.76 43.27 1.91
C ASN A 463 6.76 41.80 2.33
N ALA A 464 5.64 41.35 2.89
CA ALA A 464 5.44 39.98 3.37
C ALA A 464 5.52 38.89 2.27
N ALA A 465 5.54 39.28 1.00
CA ALA A 465 5.81 38.36 -0.11
C ALA A 465 7.30 38.00 -0.23
N ILE A 466 8.20 38.75 0.41
CA ILE A 466 9.65 38.59 0.28
C ILE A 466 10.21 38.10 1.61
N GLU A 467 11.06 37.10 1.53
CA GLU A 467 11.80 36.55 2.65
C GLU A 467 13.29 36.68 2.34
N TYR A 468 14.07 37.14 3.31
CA TYR A 468 15.50 37.33 3.13
C TYR A 468 16.28 36.43 4.09
N VAL A 469 17.19 35.63 3.52
CA VAL A 469 18.12 34.78 4.27
C VAL A 469 19.51 35.40 4.15
N ASP A 470 20.07 35.85 5.28
CA ASP A 470 21.45 36.33 5.31
C ASP A 470 22.44 35.15 5.23
N ASN A 471 23.44 35.31 4.36
CA ASN A 471 24.52 34.34 4.14
C ASN A 471 25.89 35.00 4.28
N SER A 472 25.97 36.19 4.90
CA SER A 472 27.22 36.94 5.09
C SER A 472 28.30 36.15 5.86
N ASP A 473 27.90 35.21 6.69
CA ASP A 473 28.77 34.28 7.39
C ASP A 473 29.49 33.29 6.45
N LEU A 474 28.96 33.04 5.25
CA LEU A 474 29.55 32.18 4.23
C LEU A 474 30.63 32.87 3.38
N HIS A 475 31.08 34.08 3.75
CA HIS A 475 32.07 34.85 2.98
C HIS A 475 33.44 34.16 2.83
N THR A 476 33.77 33.21 3.70
CA THR A 476 34.99 32.38 3.63
C THR A 476 34.87 31.20 2.67
N ARG A 477 33.65 30.91 2.18
CA ARG A 477 33.31 29.78 1.31
C ARG A 477 33.03 30.26 -0.12
N LEU A 478 33.88 31.15 -0.62
CA LEU A 478 33.80 31.74 -1.95
C LEU A 478 35.04 31.39 -2.77
N TYR A 479 34.89 30.74 -3.93
CA TYR A 479 36.03 30.23 -4.70
C TYR A 479 36.79 31.31 -5.50
N ASP A 480 36.18 32.46 -5.73
CA ASP A 480 36.80 33.62 -6.40
C ASP A 480 36.54 34.95 -5.67
N GLY A 481 36.14 34.86 -4.40
CA GLY A 481 35.76 36.02 -3.58
C GLY A 481 34.38 36.61 -3.90
N LEU A 482 33.63 36.02 -4.83
CA LEU A 482 32.28 36.45 -5.18
C LEU A 482 31.25 35.30 -5.17
N HIS A 483 31.62 34.16 -5.74
CA HIS A 483 30.73 33.04 -5.98
C HIS A 483 30.87 31.95 -4.94
N PHE A 484 29.73 31.37 -4.52
CA PHE A 484 29.67 30.29 -3.54
C PHE A 484 30.39 29.04 -4.05
N ASP A 485 31.23 28.44 -3.20
CA ASP A 485 31.68 27.08 -3.40
C ASP A 485 30.51 26.09 -3.29
N LYS A 486 30.79 24.84 -3.64
CA LYS A 486 29.85 23.72 -3.57
C LYS A 486 29.13 23.56 -2.22
N HIS A 487 29.85 23.65 -1.11
CA HIS A 487 29.28 23.49 0.22
C HIS A 487 28.35 24.66 0.56
N ALA A 488 28.77 25.90 0.27
CA ALA A 488 27.96 27.07 0.52
C ALA A 488 26.67 27.08 -0.31
N LYS A 489 26.67 26.54 -1.53
CA LYS A 489 25.44 26.37 -2.32
C LYS A 489 24.43 25.44 -1.64
N LEU A 490 24.88 24.30 -1.10
CA LEU A 490 24.03 23.37 -0.35
C LEU A 490 23.47 24.03 0.91
N GLU A 491 24.33 24.71 1.67
CA GLU A 491 23.95 25.45 2.87
C GLU A 491 22.90 26.52 2.58
N VAL A 492 23.06 27.29 1.50
CA VAL A 492 22.04 28.27 1.05
C VAL A 492 20.72 27.57 0.75
N GLY A 493 20.74 26.40 0.09
CA GLY A 493 19.56 25.59 -0.17
C GLY A 493 18.86 25.16 1.11
N ALA A 494 19.61 24.64 2.08
CA ALA A 494 19.08 24.21 3.37
C ALA A 494 18.47 25.37 4.16
N ARG A 495 19.13 26.54 4.19
CA ARG A 495 18.59 27.73 4.88
C ARG A 495 17.30 28.24 4.25
N LEU A 496 17.21 28.22 2.92
CA LEU A 496 15.97 28.59 2.22
C LEU A 496 14.84 27.62 2.54
N ALA A 497 15.12 26.31 2.64
CA ALA A 497 14.13 25.31 3.04
C ALA A 497 13.71 25.48 4.49
N ALA A 498 14.65 25.68 5.42
CA ALA A 498 14.35 25.96 6.82
C ALA A 498 13.46 27.21 6.97
N ARG A 499 13.75 28.28 6.20
CA ARG A 499 12.90 29.47 6.19
C ARG A 499 11.51 29.18 5.64
N TRP A 500 11.41 28.42 4.56
CA TRP A 500 10.13 27.98 4.01
C TRP A 500 9.34 27.14 5.03
N SER A 501 9.97 26.17 5.68
CA SER A 501 9.33 25.35 6.70
C SER A 501 8.85 26.18 7.89
N GLN A 502 9.59 27.22 8.32
CA GLN A 502 9.09 28.15 9.34
C GLN A 502 7.81 28.87 8.89
N ILE A 503 7.75 29.28 7.62
CA ILE A 503 6.58 29.94 7.04
C ILE A 503 5.40 28.97 6.94
N VAL A 504 5.64 27.72 6.54
CA VAL A 504 4.59 26.70 6.40
C VAL A 504 4.12 26.19 7.74
N ASN A 505 5.00 26.02 8.72
CA ASN A 505 4.65 25.56 10.07
C ASN A 505 3.90 26.64 10.86
N GLN A 506 4.06 27.92 10.51
CA GLN A 506 3.16 28.99 10.95
C GLN A 506 1.80 28.98 10.23
N ASN A 507 1.63 28.13 9.22
CA ASN A 507 0.46 28.03 8.33
C ASN A 507 -0.11 26.59 8.22
N ASP A 508 0.23 25.67 9.13
CA ASP A 508 -0.28 24.28 9.15
C ASP A 508 -1.72 24.21 9.72
N HIS A 509 -2.55 25.10 9.19
CA HIS A 509 -3.75 25.65 9.79
C HIS A 509 -4.93 25.57 8.80
N LEU A 510 -4.81 24.64 7.84
CA LEU A 510 -5.90 24.27 6.95
C LEU A 510 -6.95 23.49 7.74
N LEU A 511 -8.19 23.90 7.62
CA LEU A 511 -9.37 23.19 8.09
C LEU A 511 -9.38 21.78 7.48
N ARG A 512 -9.27 20.76 8.34
CA ARG A 512 -9.25 19.34 7.93
C ARG A 512 -10.13 18.53 8.86
N LEU A 513 -10.73 17.47 8.29
CA LEU A 513 -11.42 16.42 9.02
C LEU A 513 -10.59 15.11 8.93
N PRO A 514 -10.63 14.25 9.95
CA PRO A 514 -10.12 12.88 9.84
C PRO A 514 -10.82 12.09 8.72
N PHE A 515 -10.14 11.08 8.17
CA PHE A 515 -10.63 10.33 7.01
C PHE A 515 -11.97 9.60 7.23
N VAL A 516 -12.37 9.37 8.50
CA VAL A 516 -13.66 8.76 8.84
C VAL A 516 -14.84 9.65 8.42
N PHE A 517 -14.61 10.94 8.20
CA PHE A 517 -15.62 11.86 7.67
C PHE A 517 -15.43 12.05 6.17
N SER A 518 -16.37 11.54 5.37
CA SER A 518 -16.43 11.76 3.92
C SER A 518 -17.89 11.83 3.45
N ASP A 519 -18.09 12.11 2.16
CA ASP A 519 -19.39 11.92 1.51
C ASP A 519 -19.89 10.48 1.70
N HIS A 520 -21.21 10.29 1.62
CA HIS A 520 -21.88 8.98 1.69
C HIS A 520 -21.84 8.27 3.06
N MET A 521 -21.31 8.90 4.11
CA MET A 521 -21.15 8.30 5.44
C MET A 521 -22.47 8.09 6.20
N VAL A 522 -22.42 7.26 7.24
CA VAL A 522 -23.50 7.09 8.23
C VAL A 522 -22.99 7.57 9.59
N LEU A 523 -23.75 8.44 10.25
CA LEU A 523 -23.55 8.86 11.63
C LEU A 523 -24.44 8.04 12.57
N GLN A 524 -23.97 7.74 13.77
CA GLN A 524 -24.72 6.91 14.72
C GLN A 524 -26.00 7.59 15.21
N ALA A 525 -27.12 6.87 15.13
CA ALA A 525 -28.41 7.27 15.66
C ALA A 525 -28.49 7.14 17.18
N ASP A 526 -29.39 7.92 17.77
CA ASP A 526 -29.78 7.90 19.18
C ASP A 526 -28.64 8.15 20.19
N MET A 527 -27.55 8.78 19.74
CA MET A 527 -26.45 9.23 20.59
C MET A 527 -25.90 10.58 20.11
N PRO A 528 -25.26 11.38 20.99
CA PRO A 528 -24.57 12.59 20.57
C PRO A 528 -23.53 12.31 19.49
N ILE A 529 -23.44 13.19 18.49
CA ILE A 529 -22.60 13.00 17.30
C ILE A 529 -21.37 13.92 17.42
N PRO A 530 -20.20 13.40 17.81
CA PRO A 530 -18.97 14.18 17.83
C PRO A 530 -18.43 14.39 16.43
N VAL A 531 -18.03 15.62 16.13
CA VAL A 531 -17.28 15.99 14.92
C VAL A 531 -16.05 16.77 15.34
N TRP A 532 -14.88 16.39 14.83
CA TRP A 532 -13.61 16.97 15.21
C TRP A 532 -12.68 17.09 14.01
N GLY A 533 -11.62 17.86 14.17
CA GLY A 533 -10.62 18.06 13.14
C GLY A 533 -9.51 18.99 13.58
N THR A 534 -8.78 19.50 12.59
CA THR A 534 -7.77 20.54 12.79
C THR A 534 -8.12 21.80 11.98
N ALA A 535 -7.65 22.95 12.44
CA ALA A 535 -7.82 24.25 11.81
C ALA A 535 -6.72 25.20 12.30
N THR A 536 -6.74 26.46 11.87
CA THR A 536 -5.92 27.51 12.48
C THR A 536 -6.14 27.58 14.00
N PRO A 537 -5.08 27.53 14.84
CA PRO A 537 -5.15 27.71 16.28
C PRO A 537 -5.93 28.97 16.63
N LEU A 538 -6.77 28.85 17.65
CA LEU A 538 -7.62 29.92 18.15
C LEU A 538 -8.63 30.46 17.11
N ALA A 539 -8.77 29.82 15.94
CA ALA A 539 -9.78 30.22 14.97
C ALA A 539 -11.15 29.67 15.36
N LYS A 540 -12.15 30.52 15.16
CA LYS A 540 -13.55 30.15 15.33
C LYS A 540 -13.96 29.14 14.27
N ILE A 541 -14.52 28.02 14.71
CA ILE A 541 -15.10 26.97 13.89
C ILE A 541 -16.62 27.07 13.95
N THR A 542 -17.25 26.93 12.80
CA THR A 542 -18.70 26.76 12.67
C THR A 542 -18.97 25.43 11.99
N ALA A 543 -19.74 24.57 12.63
CA ALA A 543 -20.08 23.25 12.14
C ALA A 543 -21.60 23.12 12.05
N ARG A 544 -22.13 22.68 10.92
CA ARG A 544 -23.56 22.56 10.68
C ARG A 544 -23.91 21.16 10.17
N LEU A 545 -24.83 20.49 10.84
CA LEU A 545 -25.36 19.18 10.42
C LEU A 545 -26.85 19.35 10.08
N GLY A 546 -27.17 19.48 8.80
CA GLY A 546 -28.50 19.90 8.36
C GLY A 546 -28.84 21.30 8.87
N ASP A 547 -29.87 21.42 9.70
CA ASP A 547 -30.30 22.71 10.27
C ASP A 547 -29.64 23.06 11.61
N GLU A 548 -29.00 22.09 12.27
CA GLU A 548 -28.36 22.32 13.58
C GLU A 548 -26.98 22.94 13.40
N LEU A 549 -26.74 24.04 14.13
CA LEU A 549 -25.49 24.80 14.11
C LEU A 549 -24.77 24.68 15.45
N GLN A 550 -23.50 24.31 15.39
CA GLN A 550 -22.58 24.32 16.52
C GLN A 550 -21.40 25.26 16.22
N THR A 551 -20.85 25.88 17.25
CA THR A 551 -19.64 26.71 17.12
C THR A 551 -18.65 26.38 18.22
N THR A 552 -17.37 26.37 17.88
CA THR A 552 -16.28 26.18 18.83
C THR A 552 -15.07 27.02 18.40
N GLU A 553 -13.97 26.91 19.14
CA GLU A 553 -12.68 27.49 18.78
C GLU A 553 -11.63 26.36 18.76
N ALA A 554 -10.72 26.41 17.80
CA ALA A 554 -9.57 25.51 17.81
C ALA A 554 -8.62 25.84 18.95
N ASP A 555 -8.02 24.84 19.56
CA ASP A 555 -7.05 25.03 20.65
C ASP A 555 -5.71 25.62 20.16
N ALA A 556 -4.76 25.79 21.08
CA ALA A 556 -3.43 26.31 20.76
C ALA A 556 -2.62 25.44 19.78
N HIS A 557 -3.04 24.20 19.56
CA HIS A 557 -2.44 23.24 18.63
C HIS A 557 -3.28 23.06 17.36
N GLY A 558 -4.40 23.79 17.24
CA GLY A 558 -5.28 23.75 16.07
C GLY A 558 -6.35 22.65 16.12
N ALA A 559 -6.41 21.82 17.17
CA ALA A 559 -7.43 20.79 17.31
C ALA A 559 -8.76 21.40 17.75
N TRP A 560 -9.87 20.89 17.22
CA TRP A 560 -11.21 21.36 17.58
C TRP A 560 -12.20 20.21 17.60
N GLN A 561 -13.26 20.35 18.39
CA GLN A 561 -14.37 19.41 18.45
C GLN A 561 -15.69 20.13 18.73
N VAL A 562 -16.76 19.64 18.12
CA VAL A 562 -18.16 19.93 18.46
C VAL A 562 -18.92 18.63 18.72
N ARG A 563 -20.08 18.72 19.38
CA ARG A 563 -21.03 17.61 19.52
C ARG A 563 -22.40 18.09 19.09
N PHE A 564 -23.00 17.41 18.13
CA PHE A 564 -24.39 17.60 17.77
C PHE A 564 -25.29 16.74 18.66
N GLU A 565 -26.53 17.18 18.83
CA GLU A 565 -27.54 16.43 19.60
C GLU A 565 -27.86 15.07 18.97
N ALA A 566 -28.35 14.15 19.80
CA ALA A 566 -28.76 12.82 19.34
C ALA A 566 -29.91 12.91 18.33
N ARG A 567 -29.82 12.12 17.25
CA ARG A 567 -30.81 12.08 16.17
C ARG A 567 -31.34 10.68 15.93
N ARG A 568 -32.62 10.57 15.60
CA ARG A 568 -33.24 9.31 15.16
C ARG A 568 -32.65 8.89 13.81
N ALA A 569 -32.62 7.58 13.57
CA ALA A 569 -32.26 7.04 12.26
C ALA A 569 -33.19 7.55 11.16
N THR A 570 -32.66 7.82 9.98
CA THR A 570 -33.43 8.30 8.83
C THR A 570 -32.73 7.98 7.52
N PHE A 571 -33.51 7.57 6.52
CA PHE A 571 -33.06 7.41 5.14
C PHE A 571 -32.95 8.74 4.37
N SER A 572 -33.36 9.86 4.98
CA SER A 572 -33.25 11.19 4.37
C SER A 572 -31.82 11.72 4.51
N PRO A 573 -31.10 11.95 3.40
CA PRO A 573 -29.74 12.46 3.45
C PRO A 573 -29.69 13.92 3.92
N THR A 574 -28.63 14.25 4.66
CA THR A 574 -28.27 15.61 5.06
C THR A 574 -26.84 15.94 4.61
N SER A 575 -26.39 17.17 4.89
CA SER A 575 -24.99 17.58 4.75
C SER A 575 -24.37 17.94 6.10
N LEU A 576 -23.04 17.76 6.17
CA LEU A 576 -22.18 18.30 7.23
C LEU A 576 -21.30 19.39 6.63
N VAL A 577 -21.42 20.61 7.13
CA VAL A 577 -20.68 21.78 6.64
C VAL A 577 -19.79 22.31 7.77
N ILE A 578 -18.48 22.40 7.52
CA ILE A 578 -17.52 22.98 8.48
C ILE A 578 -16.90 24.22 7.86
N GLU A 579 -16.88 25.32 8.60
CA GLU A 579 -16.36 26.61 8.18
C GLU A 579 -15.41 27.17 9.23
N SER A 580 -14.25 27.69 8.80
CA SER A 580 -13.29 28.38 9.65
C SER A 580 -12.39 29.28 8.80
N ALA A 581 -12.11 30.49 9.26
CA ALA A 581 -11.15 31.41 8.63
C ALA A 581 -11.28 31.55 7.08
N GLY A 582 -12.51 31.58 6.56
CA GLY A 582 -12.80 31.69 5.12
C GLY A 582 -12.70 30.37 4.33
N GLN A 583 -12.34 29.27 4.98
CA GLN A 583 -12.35 27.92 4.42
C GLN A 583 -13.68 27.23 4.72
N ARG A 584 -14.11 26.34 3.81
CA ARG A 584 -15.38 25.61 3.90
C ARG A 584 -15.20 24.18 3.40
N LEU A 585 -15.57 23.22 4.24
CA LEU A 585 -15.70 21.80 3.89
C LEU A 585 -17.19 21.45 3.86
N VAL A 586 -17.61 20.69 2.86
CA VAL A 586 -18.99 20.21 2.72
C VAL A 586 -18.95 18.72 2.44
N LEU A 587 -19.57 17.93 3.31
CA LEU A 587 -19.82 16.51 3.12
C LEU A 587 -21.30 16.30 2.84
N ASN A 588 -21.61 15.54 1.78
CA ASN A 588 -22.96 15.32 1.25
C ASN A 588 -23.37 13.85 1.38
N ASP A 589 -24.68 13.60 1.22
CA ASP A 589 -25.27 12.26 1.33
C ASP A 589 -24.93 11.58 2.68
N VAL A 590 -24.99 12.37 3.76
CA VAL A 590 -24.78 11.90 5.13
C VAL A 590 -26.09 11.36 5.67
N LEU A 591 -26.10 10.10 6.09
CA LEU A 591 -27.24 9.46 6.74
C LEU A 591 -27.04 9.39 8.26
N VAL A 592 -28.15 9.22 8.99
CA VAL A 592 -28.12 8.87 10.41
C VAL A 592 -28.72 7.47 10.56
N GLY A 593 -28.01 6.55 11.18
CA GLY A 593 -28.35 5.13 11.23
C GLY A 593 -27.50 4.35 12.23
N GLU A 594 -27.36 3.06 12.03
CA GLU A 594 -26.55 2.20 12.90
C GLU A 594 -25.12 2.08 12.37
N VAL A 595 -24.12 2.39 13.19
CA VAL A 595 -22.71 2.30 12.82
C VAL A 595 -22.03 1.20 13.61
N TRP A 596 -21.40 0.26 12.92
CA TRP A 596 -20.65 -0.83 13.52
C TRP A 596 -19.21 -0.89 13.04
N LEU A 597 -18.30 -1.10 13.99
CA LEU A 597 -16.88 -1.33 13.72
C LEU A 597 -16.63 -2.83 13.49
N CYS A 598 -16.06 -3.20 12.36
CA CYS A 598 -15.85 -4.56 11.90
C CYS A 598 -14.36 -4.89 11.83
N ALA A 599 -13.77 -5.31 12.96
CA ALA A 599 -12.33 -5.42 13.12
C ALA A 599 -11.85 -6.86 13.36
N GLY A 600 -10.54 -7.06 13.26
CA GLY A 600 -9.89 -8.35 13.44
C GLY A 600 -8.92 -8.67 12.31
N GLN A 601 -8.76 -9.96 12.02
CA GLN A 601 -7.78 -10.44 11.04
C GLN A 601 -8.43 -11.00 9.76
N SER A 602 -7.76 -11.95 9.11
CA SER A 602 -8.04 -12.41 7.75
C SER A 602 -9.45 -12.99 7.56
N ASN A 603 -10.04 -13.58 8.60
CA ASN A 603 -11.43 -14.05 8.53
C ASN A 603 -12.46 -12.92 8.56
N MET A 604 -12.16 -11.78 9.22
CA MET A 604 -12.93 -10.55 9.07
C MET A 604 -12.65 -9.88 7.72
N GLU A 605 -11.39 -9.85 7.28
CA GLU A 605 -10.98 -9.24 6.00
C GLU A 605 -11.56 -9.97 4.77
N TRP A 606 -11.93 -11.25 4.90
CA TRP A 606 -12.29 -12.09 3.76
C TRP A 606 -13.41 -11.48 2.88
N PRO A 607 -13.16 -11.29 1.57
CA PRO A 607 -14.10 -10.59 0.71
C PRO A 607 -15.38 -11.37 0.42
N LEU A 608 -16.49 -10.66 0.20
CA LEU A 608 -17.81 -11.23 -0.08
C LEU A 608 -17.82 -12.06 -1.37
N GLY A 609 -17.23 -11.53 -2.45
CA GLY A 609 -17.27 -12.13 -3.79
C GLY A 609 -16.91 -13.62 -3.83
N PRO A 610 -15.73 -14.03 -3.32
CA PRO A 610 -15.31 -15.44 -3.31
C PRO A 610 -15.89 -16.27 -2.16
N SER A 611 -16.77 -15.71 -1.30
CA SER A 611 -17.47 -16.50 -0.28
C SER A 611 -18.51 -17.43 -0.91
N VAL A 612 -18.88 -18.53 -0.22
CA VAL A 612 -19.83 -19.54 -0.74
C VAL A 612 -21.14 -18.94 -1.25
N HIS A 613 -21.64 -17.89 -0.59
CA HIS A 613 -22.92 -17.23 -0.93
C HIS A 613 -22.73 -15.85 -1.59
N GLY A 614 -21.49 -15.46 -1.92
CA GLY A 614 -21.15 -14.14 -2.44
C GLY A 614 -21.92 -13.80 -3.71
N ALA A 615 -21.87 -14.68 -4.72
CA ALA A 615 -22.56 -14.47 -5.99
C ALA A 615 -24.09 -14.31 -5.83
N SER A 616 -24.72 -15.03 -4.89
CA SER A 616 -26.15 -14.82 -4.59
C SER A 616 -26.41 -13.48 -3.92
N ALA A 617 -25.60 -13.09 -2.94
CA ALA A 617 -25.75 -11.83 -2.22
C ALA A 617 -25.57 -10.61 -3.13
N LEU A 618 -24.60 -10.69 -4.05
CA LEU A 618 -24.35 -9.63 -5.05
C LEU A 618 -25.49 -9.50 -6.06
N ARG A 619 -26.11 -10.62 -6.46
CA ARG A 619 -27.32 -10.60 -7.30
C ARG A 619 -28.53 -10.03 -6.58
N GLU A 620 -28.72 -10.37 -5.31
CA GLU A 620 -29.78 -9.80 -4.46
C GLU A 620 -29.62 -8.27 -4.35
N LEU A 621 -28.40 -7.79 -4.09
CA LEU A 621 -28.10 -6.36 -4.07
C LEU A 621 -28.36 -5.68 -5.42
N ALA A 622 -27.95 -6.30 -6.53
CA ALA A 622 -28.18 -5.75 -7.87
C ALA A 622 -29.68 -5.64 -8.19
N GLN A 623 -30.45 -6.69 -7.91
CA GLN A 623 -31.89 -6.69 -8.12
C GLN A 623 -32.59 -5.61 -7.29
N GLN A 624 -32.22 -5.49 -6.01
CA GLN A 624 -32.72 -4.44 -5.15
C GLN A 624 -32.45 -3.05 -5.75
N GLN A 625 -31.24 -2.80 -6.26
CA GLN A 625 -30.90 -1.50 -6.89
C GLN A 625 -31.71 -1.20 -8.16
N GLU A 626 -32.15 -2.22 -8.89
CA GLU A 626 -32.98 -2.08 -10.10
C GLU A 626 -34.46 -1.84 -9.79
N ASP A 627 -35.02 -2.51 -8.76
CA ASP A 627 -36.46 -2.50 -8.48
C ASP A 627 -36.98 -1.12 -8.02
N GLY A 628 -36.12 -0.27 -7.44
CA GLY A 628 -36.43 1.13 -7.11
C GLY A 628 -37.57 1.36 -6.08
N ASP A 629 -38.16 0.29 -5.54
CA ASP A 629 -39.29 0.33 -4.60
C ASP A 629 -38.81 0.47 -3.14
N THR A 630 -39.30 1.51 -2.47
CA THR A 630 -38.80 2.00 -1.17
C THR A 630 -39.25 1.20 0.05
N ARG A 631 -40.04 0.13 -0.12
CA ARG A 631 -40.68 -0.59 1.00
C ARG A 631 -39.94 -1.83 1.53
N SER A 632 -38.82 -2.21 0.90
CA SER A 632 -38.05 -3.43 1.25
C SER A 632 -36.53 -3.23 1.24
N HIS A 633 -36.03 -1.99 1.12
CA HIS A 633 -34.61 -1.71 0.92
C HIS A 633 -33.87 -1.58 2.26
N TRP A 634 -32.82 -2.39 2.45
CA TRP A 634 -31.76 -2.06 3.39
C TRP A 634 -30.73 -1.15 2.71
N GLU A 635 -30.33 -0.06 3.37
CA GLU A 635 -29.34 0.91 2.86
C GLU A 635 -28.04 0.74 3.64
N ILE A 636 -26.99 0.24 2.97
CA ILE A 636 -25.68 -0.01 3.59
C ILE A 636 -24.62 0.92 3.00
N ARG A 637 -23.83 1.52 3.90
CA ARG A 637 -22.63 2.31 3.56
C ARG A 637 -21.39 1.63 4.11
N LEU A 638 -20.35 1.62 3.29
CA LEU A 638 -19.12 0.87 3.53
C LEU A 638 -17.95 1.83 3.65
N LEU A 639 -17.24 1.81 4.78
CA LEU A 639 -15.90 2.36 4.92
C LEU A 639 -14.92 1.19 4.93
N ASP A 640 -14.43 0.85 3.74
CA ASP A 640 -13.45 -0.22 3.55
C ASP A 640 -12.03 0.31 3.81
N LEU A 641 -11.35 -0.29 4.78
CA LEU A 641 -9.98 0.05 5.17
C LEU A 641 -9.06 -1.19 5.06
N THR A 642 -9.45 -2.20 4.27
CA THR A 642 -8.72 -3.47 4.14
C THR A 642 -7.54 -3.44 3.16
N ASP A 643 -7.30 -2.34 2.44
CA ASP A 643 -6.17 -2.15 1.50
C ASP A 643 -4.82 -1.92 2.22
N ALA A 644 -4.65 -2.35 3.46
CA ALA A 644 -3.40 -2.17 4.19
C ALA A 644 -2.28 -3.10 3.66
N PRO A 645 -0.97 -2.76 3.81
CA PRO A 645 0.10 -3.72 3.62
C PRO A 645 -0.14 -5.03 4.39
N ARG A 646 -0.24 -6.15 3.68
CA ARG A 646 -0.65 -7.47 4.23
C ARG A 646 0.51 -8.30 4.74
N GLY A 647 0.30 -9.11 5.78
CA GLY A 647 1.29 -10.11 6.23
C GLY A 647 1.32 -11.40 5.38
N ASP A 648 1.21 -11.32 4.06
CA ASP A 648 0.93 -12.48 3.17
C ASP A 648 2.16 -13.35 2.81
N GLY A 649 3.31 -13.08 3.41
CA GLY A 649 4.54 -13.87 3.28
C GLY A 649 5.47 -13.40 2.16
N SER A 650 5.05 -12.38 1.42
CA SER A 650 5.89 -11.67 0.46
C SER A 650 6.71 -10.57 1.13
N SER A 651 7.93 -10.28 0.64
CA SER A 651 8.64 -9.08 1.07
C SER A 651 7.86 -7.83 0.68
N TYR A 652 7.80 -6.84 1.56
CA TYR A 652 7.29 -5.52 1.23
C TYR A 652 8.21 -4.81 0.25
N GLY A 653 7.61 -4.20 -0.77
CA GLY A 653 8.30 -3.43 -1.80
C GLY A 653 8.14 -1.92 -1.61
N GLU A 654 8.57 -1.17 -2.64
CA GLU A 654 8.56 0.30 -2.68
C GLU A 654 7.16 0.92 -2.44
N LEU A 655 6.07 0.18 -2.71
CA LEU A 655 4.70 0.66 -2.52
C LEU A 655 4.19 0.50 -1.07
N GLN A 656 4.66 -0.51 -0.35
CA GLN A 656 4.24 -0.79 1.02
C GLN A 656 5.07 -0.01 2.04
N MET A 657 6.37 0.18 1.81
CA MET A 657 7.28 0.84 2.76
C MET A 657 6.80 2.22 3.24
N PRO A 658 6.41 3.16 2.35
CA PRO A 658 5.97 4.49 2.79
C PRO A 658 4.64 4.47 3.57
N ARG A 659 3.92 3.34 3.56
CA ARG A 659 2.65 3.16 4.25
C ARG A 659 2.81 2.61 5.66
N LEU A 660 4.01 2.24 6.10
CA LEU A 660 4.25 1.70 7.45
C LEU A 660 4.23 2.78 8.54
N HIS A 661 3.38 3.79 8.41
CA HIS A 661 3.14 4.83 9.40
C HIS A 661 1.67 4.82 9.80
N PRO A 662 1.31 4.99 11.08
CA PRO A 662 -0.09 4.96 11.52
C PRO A 662 -1.02 5.84 10.67
N ASP A 663 -0.60 7.06 10.33
CA ASP A 663 -1.40 8.03 9.57
C ASP A 663 -1.63 7.68 8.10
N SER A 664 -0.88 6.72 7.55
CA SER A 664 -0.91 6.39 6.11
C SER A 664 -1.14 4.90 5.83
N PHE A 665 -1.18 4.08 6.88
CA PHE A 665 -1.30 2.63 6.82
C PHE A 665 -2.67 2.22 6.29
N LEU A 666 -3.74 2.70 6.92
CA LEU A 666 -5.11 2.52 6.46
C LEU A 666 -5.55 3.70 5.60
N ARG A 667 -6.32 3.40 4.55
CA ARG A 667 -6.90 4.39 3.63
C ARG A 667 -8.27 3.90 3.20
N GLY A 668 -9.20 4.83 3.05
CA GLY A 668 -10.54 4.56 2.56
C GLY A 668 -11.41 5.79 2.64
N HIS A 669 -12.59 5.69 2.05
CA HIS A 669 -13.67 6.66 2.14
C HIS A 669 -14.99 5.90 2.15
N TRP A 670 -16.04 6.53 2.65
CA TRP A 670 -17.37 5.94 2.65
C TRP A 670 -17.90 5.82 1.22
N THR A 671 -18.51 4.67 0.93
CA THR A 671 -19.15 4.39 -0.35
C THR A 671 -20.54 3.81 -0.12
N ARG A 672 -21.43 3.99 -1.10
CA ARG A 672 -22.68 3.23 -1.19
C ARG A 672 -22.37 1.77 -1.49
N ALA A 673 -23.11 0.85 -0.89
CA ALA A 673 -23.03 -0.56 -1.23
C ALA A 673 -23.52 -0.80 -2.67
N THR A 674 -22.59 -0.97 -3.60
CA THR A 674 -22.81 -1.45 -4.97
C THR A 674 -22.24 -2.86 -5.12
N PRO A 675 -22.64 -3.67 -6.13
CA PRO A 675 -22.07 -5.00 -6.30
C PRO A 675 -20.54 -5.03 -6.34
N PRO A 676 -19.83 -4.11 -7.05
CA PRO A 676 -18.37 -4.05 -6.98
C PRO A 676 -17.83 -3.74 -5.58
N ALA A 677 -18.36 -2.72 -4.90
CA ALA A 677 -17.90 -2.33 -3.57
C ALA A 677 -18.17 -3.42 -2.52
N ALA A 678 -19.36 -4.02 -2.54
CA ALA A 678 -19.73 -5.12 -1.66
C ALA A 678 -18.89 -6.37 -1.94
N SER A 679 -18.56 -6.65 -3.21
CA SER A 679 -17.78 -7.84 -3.60
C SER A 679 -16.37 -7.87 -2.99
N SER A 680 -15.71 -6.71 -2.90
CA SER A 680 -14.39 -6.58 -2.27
C SER A 680 -14.46 -6.42 -0.75
N PHE A 681 -15.60 -6.00 -0.20
CA PHE A 681 -15.78 -5.78 1.23
C PHE A 681 -15.88 -7.09 2.03
N SER A 682 -15.64 -7.00 3.34
CA SER A 682 -15.77 -8.12 4.29
C SER A 682 -17.11 -8.85 4.16
N ALA A 683 -17.06 -10.15 3.89
CA ALA A 683 -18.23 -11.01 3.81
C ALA A 683 -18.98 -11.08 5.14
N VAL A 684 -18.24 -11.20 6.25
CA VAL A 684 -18.86 -11.33 7.60
C VAL A 684 -19.55 -10.03 7.98
N ALA A 685 -18.89 -8.88 7.79
CA ALA A 685 -19.48 -7.58 8.04
C ALA A 685 -20.69 -7.32 7.13
N TRP A 686 -20.60 -7.71 5.86
CA TRP A 686 -21.70 -7.60 4.90
C TRP A 686 -22.96 -8.32 5.38
N TYR A 687 -22.87 -9.63 5.65
CA TYR A 687 -24.05 -10.39 6.09
C TYR A 687 -24.58 -9.90 7.44
N PHE A 688 -23.70 -9.43 8.33
CA PHE A 688 -24.10 -8.76 9.56
C PHE A 688 -24.94 -7.51 9.30
N GLY A 689 -24.43 -6.58 8.49
CA GLY A 689 -25.12 -5.33 8.18
C GLY A 689 -26.39 -5.52 7.35
N GLN A 690 -26.38 -6.46 6.39
CA GLN A 690 -27.55 -6.86 5.61
C GLN A 690 -28.68 -7.32 6.53
N LYS A 691 -28.36 -8.22 7.47
CA LYS A 691 -29.37 -8.75 8.40
C LYS A 691 -29.90 -7.67 9.35
N LEU A 692 -29.05 -6.75 9.82
CA LEU A 692 -29.52 -5.62 10.62
C LEU A 692 -30.42 -4.67 9.83
N GLY A 693 -30.03 -4.30 8.60
CA GLY A 693 -30.83 -3.41 7.76
C GLY A 693 -32.20 -4.00 7.44
N GLN A 694 -32.27 -5.31 7.18
CA GLN A 694 -33.54 -6.02 6.93
C GLN A 694 -34.48 -6.06 8.14
N GLU A 695 -33.94 -6.20 9.34
CA GLU A 695 -34.75 -6.43 10.56
C GLU A 695 -35.07 -5.13 11.32
N LEU A 696 -34.23 -4.10 11.18
CA LEU A 696 -34.39 -2.82 11.88
C LEU A 696 -35.01 -1.73 11.00
N ASP A 697 -34.96 -1.87 9.67
CA ASP A 697 -35.43 -0.86 8.71
C ASP A 697 -34.76 0.52 8.94
N VAL A 698 -33.43 0.52 8.99
CA VAL A 698 -32.60 1.73 9.17
C VAL A 698 -31.35 1.67 8.29
N PRO A 699 -30.73 2.81 7.93
CA PRO A 699 -29.41 2.80 7.31
C PRO A 699 -28.35 2.16 8.21
N VAL A 700 -27.42 1.40 7.62
CA VAL A 700 -26.32 0.74 8.34
C VAL A 700 -24.98 1.16 7.76
N GLY A 701 -24.10 1.70 8.59
CA GLY A 701 -22.71 2.00 8.27
C GLY A 701 -21.77 0.93 8.84
N LEU A 702 -20.89 0.40 8.00
CA LEU A 702 -19.89 -0.61 8.39
C LEU A 702 -18.48 -0.06 8.17
N ILE A 703 -17.68 0.00 9.23
CA ILE A 703 -16.27 0.43 9.18
C ILE A 703 -15.38 -0.80 9.32
N CYS A 704 -14.58 -1.14 8.31
CA CYS A 704 -13.81 -2.39 8.31
C CYS A 704 -12.29 -2.16 8.24
N PRO A 705 -11.59 -1.97 9.38
CA PRO A 705 -10.14 -1.85 9.45
C PRO A 705 -9.39 -3.19 9.49
N ALA A 706 -10.04 -4.32 9.17
CA ALA A 706 -9.46 -5.65 9.34
C ALA A 706 -8.15 -5.86 8.54
N VAL A 707 -7.15 -6.48 9.17
CA VAL A 707 -5.85 -6.79 8.55
C VAL A 707 -5.40 -8.21 8.88
N GLY A 708 -5.23 -9.02 7.83
CA GLY A 708 -4.86 -10.42 7.89
C GLY A 708 -3.63 -10.73 8.73
N GLY A 709 -3.75 -11.70 9.62
CA GLY A 709 -2.70 -12.20 10.51
C GLY A 709 -2.41 -11.34 11.75
N SER A 710 -2.98 -10.15 11.88
CA SER A 710 -2.73 -9.29 13.05
C SER A 710 -3.19 -9.95 14.37
N PRO A 711 -2.30 -10.07 15.38
CA PRO A 711 -2.64 -10.67 16.66
C PRO A 711 -3.33 -9.63 17.57
N ALA A 712 -4.08 -10.08 18.58
CA ALA A 712 -4.88 -9.17 19.42
C ALA A 712 -4.06 -8.05 20.11
N GLU A 713 -2.81 -8.30 20.49
CA GLU A 713 -1.94 -7.28 21.09
C GLU A 713 -1.57 -6.13 20.14
N ALA A 714 -1.67 -6.32 18.82
CA ALA A 714 -1.50 -5.23 17.87
C ALA A 714 -2.60 -4.17 18.01
N TRP A 715 -3.77 -4.56 18.54
CA TRP A 715 -4.98 -3.77 18.64
C TRP A 715 -5.21 -3.14 20.02
N ILE A 716 -4.24 -3.26 20.92
CA ILE A 716 -4.30 -2.70 22.28
C ILE A 716 -3.29 -1.56 22.39
N PRO A 717 -3.62 -0.41 23.03
CA PRO A 717 -2.66 0.67 23.21
C PRO A 717 -1.35 0.16 23.82
N ARG A 718 -0.21 0.51 23.20
CA ARG A 718 1.12 0.07 23.68
C ARG A 718 1.37 0.47 25.13
N ASP A 719 0.94 1.68 25.51
CA ASP A 719 1.11 2.19 26.88
C ASP A 719 0.28 1.39 27.91
N ALA A 720 -0.88 0.88 27.50
CA ALA A 720 -1.74 0.05 28.33
C ALA A 720 -1.13 -1.35 28.52
N LEU A 721 -0.60 -1.95 27.45
CA LEU A 721 0.14 -3.21 27.53
C LEU A 721 1.33 -3.10 28.50
N ALA A 722 2.13 -2.05 28.38
CA ALA A 722 3.32 -1.83 29.23
C ALA A 722 3.00 -1.71 30.73
N LYS A 723 1.78 -1.29 31.08
CA LYS A 723 1.32 -1.13 32.47
C LYS A 723 0.62 -2.37 33.03
N HIS A 724 0.28 -3.35 32.18
CA HIS A 724 -0.44 -4.54 32.60
C HIS A 724 0.51 -5.55 33.27
N SER A 725 0.13 -6.09 34.43
CA SER A 725 0.99 -6.97 35.25
C SER A 725 1.51 -8.20 34.51
N GLU A 726 0.67 -8.80 33.65
CA GLU A 726 0.96 -10.08 32.98
C GLU A 726 1.20 -9.94 31.47
N LEU A 727 0.88 -8.79 30.87
CA LEU A 727 0.96 -8.58 29.42
C LEU A 727 2.08 -7.62 29.02
N ARG A 728 2.73 -6.94 29.98
CA ARG A 728 3.84 -6.00 29.72
C ARG A 728 5.00 -6.63 28.94
N ASP A 729 5.23 -7.93 29.09
CA ASP A 729 6.32 -8.62 28.40
C ASP A 729 6.07 -8.77 26.90
N LEU A 730 4.84 -8.55 26.42
CA LEU A 730 4.54 -8.49 24.97
C LEU A 730 5.15 -7.25 24.30
N VAL A 731 5.43 -6.19 25.07
CA VAL A 731 6.05 -4.94 24.60
C VAL A 731 7.46 -4.73 25.15
N ALA A 732 8.07 -5.78 25.70
CA ALA A 732 9.43 -5.74 26.22
C ALA A 732 10.45 -6.09 25.14
N GLY A 733 11.46 -5.23 24.95
CA GLY A 733 12.51 -5.42 23.94
C GLY A 733 12.01 -5.20 22.52
N HIS A 734 12.75 -5.73 21.54
CA HIS A 734 12.44 -5.63 20.13
C HIS A 734 11.44 -6.73 19.71
N TRP A 735 10.35 -6.37 19.03
CA TRP A 735 9.23 -7.29 18.78
C TRP A 735 9.56 -8.44 17.83
N LEU A 736 10.53 -8.27 16.93
CA LEU A 736 10.99 -9.36 16.06
C LEU A 736 11.78 -10.45 16.81
N ASP A 737 12.26 -10.13 18.02
CA ASP A 737 13.06 -11.04 18.84
C ASP A 737 12.31 -11.47 20.10
N ASN A 738 11.02 -11.12 20.24
CA ASN A 738 10.26 -11.34 21.46
C ASN A 738 9.58 -12.73 21.46
N PRO A 739 10.07 -13.70 22.26
CA PRO A 739 9.50 -15.05 22.29
C PRO A 739 8.09 -15.10 22.88
N ARG A 740 7.63 -14.04 23.56
CA ARG A 740 6.27 -13.94 24.09
C ARG A 740 5.21 -13.79 22.99
N LEU A 741 5.60 -13.37 21.78
CA LEU A 741 4.71 -13.17 20.63
C LEU A 741 4.46 -14.44 19.81
N GLY A 742 5.09 -15.56 20.16
CA GLY A 742 5.06 -16.78 19.36
C GLY A 742 6.06 -16.71 18.19
N GLU A 743 6.01 -17.69 17.30
CA GLU A 743 6.95 -17.81 16.18
C GLU A 743 6.41 -17.13 14.93
N PHE A 744 5.12 -17.32 14.63
CA PHE A 744 4.48 -16.85 13.41
C PHE A 744 4.60 -15.34 13.18
N CYS A 745 4.23 -14.52 14.17
CA CYS A 745 4.17 -13.07 14.01
C CYS A 745 5.56 -12.43 13.81
N PRO A 746 6.57 -12.72 14.66
CA PRO A 746 7.94 -12.23 14.44
C PRO A 746 8.55 -12.71 13.12
N LEU A 747 8.46 -14.01 12.80
CA LEU A 747 9.02 -14.52 11.54
C LEU A 747 8.35 -13.91 10.32
N ARG A 748 7.03 -13.70 10.36
CA ARG A 748 6.33 -13.07 9.24
C ARG A 748 6.72 -11.60 9.10
N GLY A 749 6.86 -10.87 10.21
CA GLY A 749 7.41 -9.52 10.22
C GLY A 749 8.79 -9.45 9.61
N GLU A 750 9.70 -10.34 10.02
CA GLU A 750 11.05 -10.44 9.45
C GLU A 750 11.00 -10.76 7.95
N GLN A 751 10.16 -11.73 7.53
CA GLN A 751 9.98 -12.07 6.12
C GLN A 751 9.50 -10.88 5.30
N ASN A 752 8.49 -10.15 5.79
CA ASN A 752 7.93 -8.98 5.11
C ASN A 752 8.97 -7.85 5.03
N LEU A 753 9.80 -7.66 6.05
CA LEU A 753 10.77 -6.56 6.12
C LEU A 753 12.17 -6.91 5.62
N ARG A 754 12.44 -8.20 5.33
CA ARG A 754 13.77 -8.73 5.00
C ARG A 754 14.47 -7.94 3.91
N SER A 755 13.77 -7.65 2.81
CA SER A 755 14.37 -6.96 1.67
C SER A 755 14.81 -5.54 2.03
N ALA A 756 14.03 -4.82 2.84
CA ALA A 756 14.38 -3.48 3.31
C ALA A 756 15.54 -3.53 4.32
N MET A 757 15.51 -4.49 5.26
CA MET A 757 16.59 -4.69 6.24
C MET A 757 17.92 -5.05 5.57
N GLN A 758 17.90 -5.96 4.58
CA GLN A 758 19.10 -6.36 3.83
C GLN A 758 19.67 -5.24 2.97
N ALA A 759 18.80 -4.38 2.43
CA ALA A 759 19.19 -3.21 1.66
C ALA A 759 19.64 -2.02 2.55
N GLY A 760 19.49 -2.11 3.88
CA GLY A 760 19.80 -1.02 4.79
C GLY A 760 18.86 0.18 4.67
N LEU A 761 17.64 -0.04 4.16
CA LEU A 761 16.63 1.00 4.04
C LEU A 761 16.11 1.40 5.41
N GLU A 762 15.79 2.67 5.58
CA GLU A 762 15.09 3.15 6.78
C GLU A 762 13.66 2.62 6.78
N ILE A 763 13.31 1.86 7.83
CA ILE A 763 11.97 1.30 8.03
C ILE A 763 11.32 2.12 9.15
N PRO A 764 10.16 2.76 8.91
CA PRO A 764 9.45 3.49 9.96
C PRO A 764 9.26 2.59 11.20
N GLY A 765 9.55 3.11 12.39
CA GLY A 765 9.56 2.31 13.61
C GLY A 765 9.80 3.14 14.85
N ASP A 766 9.90 2.46 15.98
CA ASP A 766 10.26 3.05 17.27
C ASP A 766 11.12 2.05 18.07
N GLU A 767 11.32 2.30 19.36
CA GLU A 767 12.16 1.45 20.22
C GLU A 767 11.68 -0.01 20.37
N LEU A 768 10.42 -0.31 20.07
CA LEU A 768 9.90 -1.69 20.03
C LEU A 768 10.27 -2.37 18.71
N GLY A 769 10.70 -1.64 17.68
CA GLY A 769 11.12 -2.13 16.37
C GLY A 769 10.33 -1.53 15.20
N PRO A 770 10.51 -2.06 13.98
CA PRO A 770 9.88 -1.55 12.77
C PRO A 770 8.36 -1.70 12.82
N ASN A 771 7.64 -0.74 12.24
CA ASN A 771 6.20 -0.73 12.13
C ASN A 771 5.70 -1.85 11.21
N HIS A 772 4.68 -2.56 11.68
CA HIS A 772 4.10 -3.71 11.00
C HIS A 772 2.72 -3.97 11.61
N PRO A 773 1.72 -4.47 10.86
CA PRO A 773 0.41 -4.84 11.42
C PRO A 773 0.47 -5.87 12.57
N PHE A 774 1.61 -6.54 12.76
CA PHE A 774 1.79 -7.57 13.81
C PHE A 774 2.53 -7.05 15.03
N LYS A 775 3.09 -5.82 14.95
CA LYS A 775 3.75 -5.17 16.05
C LYS A 775 2.71 -4.81 17.13
N PRO A 776 2.93 -5.15 18.41
CA PRO A 776 2.03 -4.77 19.50
C PRO A 776 1.74 -3.26 19.51
N GLY A 777 0.46 -2.91 19.63
CA GLY A 777 -0.07 -1.55 19.59
C GLY A 777 -0.11 -0.83 18.24
N PHE A 778 0.44 -1.39 17.18
CA PHE A 778 0.46 -0.71 15.87
C PHE A 778 -0.92 -0.60 15.24
N MET A 779 -1.72 -1.69 15.22
CA MET A 779 -3.09 -1.65 14.69
C MET A 779 -4.04 -0.81 15.53
N TYR A 780 -3.78 -0.65 16.83
CA TYR A 780 -4.50 0.35 17.63
C TYR A 780 -4.23 1.76 17.11
N ALA A 781 -2.96 2.15 16.98
CA ALA A 781 -2.58 3.48 16.51
C ALA A 781 -3.01 3.76 15.06
N ALA A 782 -2.96 2.74 14.20
CA ALA A 782 -3.29 2.89 12.77
C ALA A 782 -4.79 2.72 12.46
N GLY A 783 -5.49 1.87 13.21
CA GLY A 783 -6.86 1.43 12.86
C GLY A 783 -7.95 1.80 13.84
N ILE A 784 -7.62 2.13 15.10
CA ILE A 784 -8.61 2.43 16.14
C ILE A 784 -8.53 3.89 16.57
N GLU A 785 -7.33 4.35 16.93
CA GLU A 785 -7.10 5.71 17.41
C GLU A 785 -7.60 6.80 16.44
N PRO A 786 -7.41 6.68 15.10
CA PRO A 786 -7.91 7.68 14.16
C PRO A 786 -9.44 7.75 14.06
N LEU A 787 -10.14 6.70 14.53
CA LEU A 787 -11.60 6.65 14.58
C LEU A 787 -12.15 7.24 15.88
N LEU A 788 -11.32 7.52 16.89
CA LEU A 788 -11.79 8.10 18.14
C LEU A 788 -12.04 9.60 17.97
N PRO A 789 -13.16 10.17 18.46
CA PRO A 789 -14.27 9.52 19.18
C PRO A 789 -15.54 9.29 18.31
N PHE A 790 -15.43 8.84 17.05
CA PHE A 790 -16.58 8.63 16.14
C PHE A 790 -17.68 7.81 16.80
N ALA A 791 -18.93 8.28 16.80
CA ALA A 791 -19.99 7.55 17.47
C ALA A 791 -20.28 6.20 16.79
N ILE A 792 -20.25 5.10 17.56
CA ILE A 792 -20.58 3.74 17.09
C ILE A 792 -21.63 3.08 17.99
N ARG A 793 -22.46 2.18 17.44
CA ARG A 793 -23.35 1.33 18.25
C ARG A 793 -22.58 0.23 18.96
N GLY A 794 -21.61 -0.38 18.28
CA GLY A 794 -20.83 -1.49 18.82
C GLY A 794 -19.74 -1.97 17.86
N ALA A 795 -19.06 -3.05 18.24
CA ALA A 795 -18.02 -3.67 17.44
C ALA A 795 -18.31 -5.16 17.20
N ILE A 796 -17.98 -5.65 16.00
CA ILE A 796 -17.84 -7.06 15.69
C ILE A 796 -16.36 -7.41 15.50
N TRP A 797 -15.93 -8.54 16.05
CA TRP A 797 -14.52 -8.93 16.14
C TRP A 797 -14.31 -10.38 15.68
N TYR A 798 -13.50 -10.59 14.64
CA TYR A 798 -13.13 -11.93 14.18
C TYR A 798 -11.62 -12.09 14.10
N GLN A 799 -11.07 -12.66 15.17
CA GLN A 799 -9.65 -12.91 15.36
C GLN A 799 -9.41 -14.04 16.36
N GLY A 800 -8.25 -14.69 16.27
CA GLY A 800 -7.71 -15.55 17.31
C GLY A 800 -6.60 -16.48 16.84
N GLU A 801 -6.48 -16.70 15.53
CA GLU A 801 -5.63 -17.72 14.94
C GLU A 801 -4.13 -17.48 15.23
N SER A 802 -3.67 -16.22 15.14
CA SER A 802 -2.29 -15.85 15.51
C SER A 802 -2.02 -15.92 17.02
N ASN A 803 -3.06 -15.93 17.85
CA ASN A 803 -2.97 -16.10 19.30
C ASN A 803 -3.20 -17.55 19.75
N ALA A 804 -3.54 -18.46 18.83
CA ALA A 804 -3.79 -19.88 19.06
C ALA A 804 -2.64 -20.79 18.57
N GLU A 805 -1.43 -20.23 18.44
CA GLU A 805 -0.27 -20.93 17.89
C GLU A 805 0.33 -21.97 18.85
N THR A 806 0.37 -21.66 20.14
CA THR A 806 0.96 -22.52 21.18
C THR A 806 0.14 -22.46 22.47
N PRO A 807 0.26 -23.44 23.39
CA PRO A 807 -0.42 -23.40 24.68
C PRO A 807 -0.17 -22.12 25.50
N GLU A 808 1.04 -21.55 25.40
CA GLU A 808 1.37 -20.30 26.08
C GLU A 808 0.63 -19.11 25.48
N ARG A 809 0.54 -19.04 24.15
CA ARG A 809 -0.24 -17.99 23.46
C ARG A 809 -1.73 -18.09 23.77
N VAL A 810 -2.26 -19.31 23.88
CA VAL A 810 -3.63 -19.55 24.33
C VAL A 810 -3.86 -19.03 25.76
N ARG A 811 -2.93 -19.29 26.70
CA ARG A 811 -2.99 -18.75 28.07
C ARG A 811 -2.92 -17.23 28.09
N GLN A 812 -2.05 -16.62 27.30
CA GLN A 812 -1.97 -15.16 27.19
C GLN A 812 -3.29 -14.57 26.66
N HIS A 813 -3.90 -15.19 25.64
CA HIS A 813 -5.13 -14.72 25.03
C HIS A 813 -6.30 -14.62 26.03
N ARG A 814 -6.37 -15.54 27.00
CA ARG A 814 -7.37 -15.54 28.08
C ARG A 814 -7.43 -14.20 28.82
N GLN A 815 -6.32 -13.48 28.96
CA GLN A 815 -6.28 -12.14 29.55
C GLN A 815 -6.29 -11.02 28.50
N LEU A 816 -5.66 -11.26 27.36
CA LEU A 816 -5.49 -10.28 26.29
C LEU A 816 -6.83 -9.81 25.71
N PHE A 817 -7.78 -10.73 25.47
CA PHE A 817 -9.05 -10.39 24.83
C PHE A 817 -9.97 -9.55 25.73
N PRO A 818 -10.24 -9.91 27.01
CA PRO A 818 -10.96 -9.03 27.91
C PRO A 818 -10.30 -7.65 28.06
N PHE A 819 -8.96 -7.62 28.12
CA PHE A 819 -8.21 -6.36 28.21
C PHE A 819 -8.37 -5.49 26.96
N LEU A 820 -8.36 -6.08 25.76
CA LEU A 820 -8.63 -5.38 24.50
C LEU A 820 -10.00 -4.68 24.53
N VAL A 821 -11.05 -5.42 24.89
CA VAL A 821 -12.43 -4.89 24.97
C VAL A 821 -12.51 -3.74 25.96
N GLN A 822 -11.91 -3.89 27.14
CA GLN A 822 -11.85 -2.84 28.15
C GLN A 822 -11.10 -1.59 27.66
N GLN A 823 -9.96 -1.76 26.98
CA GLN A 823 -9.20 -0.62 26.46
C GLN A 823 -9.98 0.14 25.38
N TRP A 824 -10.66 -0.56 24.47
CA TRP A 824 -11.47 0.10 23.45
C TRP A 824 -12.64 0.85 24.08
N ARG A 825 -13.41 0.22 24.97
CA ARG A 825 -14.51 0.88 25.70
C ARG A 825 -14.05 2.11 26.47
N SER A 826 -12.92 2.00 27.16
CA SER A 826 -12.31 3.10 27.92
C SER A 826 -11.89 4.27 27.03
N ARG A 827 -11.20 4.00 25.92
CA ARG A 827 -10.70 5.02 24.98
C ARG A 827 -11.82 5.67 24.17
N TRP A 828 -12.89 4.93 23.84
CA TRP A 828 -14.07 5.47 23.18
C TRP A 828 -14.92 6.35 24.11
N GLY A 829 -14.97 6.02 25.41
CA GLY A 829 -15.75 6.77 26.38
C GLY A 829 -17.27 6.65 26.20
N GLN A 830 -17.74 5.58 25.54
CA GLN A 830 -19.17 5.32 25.27
C GLN A 830 -19.79 4.25 26.20
N GLY A 831 -19.17 4.02 27.36
CA GLY A 831 -19.59 2.98 28.29
C GLY A 831 -19.36 1.57 27.73
N GLU A 832 -20.19 0.62 28.17
CA GLU A 832 -20.06 -0.80 27.80
C GLU A 832 -20.78 -1.11 26.48
N PHE A 833 -20.38 -0.47 25.38
CA PHE A 833 -20.98 -0.74 24.07
C PHE A 833 -20.86 -2.24 23.70
N PRO A 834 -21.84 -2.81 22.97
CA PRO A 834 -21.83 -4.19 22.50
C PRO A 834 -20.53 -4.58 21.79
N PHE A 835 -19.90 -5.65 22.26
CA PHE A 835 -18.69 -6.22 21.65
C PHE A 835 -18.95 -7.68 21.28
N LEU A 836 -19.23 -7.93 20.01
CA LEU A 836 -19.62 -9.25 19.50
C LEU A 836 -18.41 -9.89 18.82
N TYR A 837 -18.12 -11.15 19.10
CA TYR A 837 -16.94 -11.81 18.55
C TYR A 837 -17.24 -13.20 18.03
N VAL A 838 -16.32 -13.75 17.26
CA VAL A 838 -16.47 -15.06 16.62
C VAL A 838 -15.57 -16.08 17.32
N GLN A 839 -16.16 -17.17 17.82
CA GLN A 839 -15.39 -18.31 18.31
C GLN A 839 -14.65 -18.95 17.14
N LEU A 840 -13.42 -19.46 17.33
CA LEU A 840 -12.67 -20.08 16.24
C LEU A 840 -13.42 -21.32 15.70
N PRO A 841 -13.47 -21.49 14.36
CA PRO A 841 -14.17 -22.61 13.74
C PRO A 841 -13.40 -23.93 13.94
N ALA A 842 -13.88 -25.02 13.35
CA ALA A 842 -13.13 -26.28 13.30
C ALA A 842 -11.90 -26.20 12.36
N LEU A 843 -10.72 -26.63 12.82
CA LEU A 843 -9.47 -26.79 12.04
C LEU A 843 -8.56 -27.79 12.75
N ASN A 844 -7.78 -28.60 12.03
CA ASN A 844 -6.83 -29.56 12.62
C ASN A 844 -5.60 -28.87 13.25
N ARG A 845 -5.81 -28.13 14.34
CA ARG A 845 -4.80 -27.50 15.18
C ARG A 845 -4.97 -27.93 16.64
N PRO A 846 -3.96 -28.52 17.29
CA PRO A 846 -4.10 -29.20 18.58
C PRO A 846 -4.58 -28.29 19.71
N ASP A 847 -4.19 -27.01 19.69
CA ASP A 847 -4.48 -26.06 20.78
C ASP A 847 -5.84 -25.35 20.63
N TRP A 848 -6.53 -25.52 19.50
CA TRP A 848 -7.80 -24.84 19.22
C TRP A 848 -8.95 -25.19 20.19
N PRO A 849 -9.11 -26.44 20.68
CA PRO A 849 -10.10 -26.73 21.71
C PRO A 849 -9.93 -25.87 22.97
N LEU A 850 -8.69 -25.72 23.45
CA LEU A 850 -8.39 -24.88 24.60
C LEU A 850 -8.64 -23.40 24.29
N PHE A 851 -8.27 -22.93 23.10
CA PHE A 851 -8.52 -21.55 22.67
C PHE A 851 -10.02 -21.22 22.61
N ARG A 852 -10.85 -22.10 22.04
CA ARG A 852 -12.32 -21.93 22.02
C ARG A 852 -12.91 -21.85 23.42
N GLU A 853 -12.34 -22.56 24.39
CA GLU A 853 -12.73 -22.46 25.79
C GLU A 853 -12.35 -21.10 26.40
N THR A 854 -11.18 -20.53 26.07
CA THR A 854 -10.86 -19.14 26.46
C THR A 854 -11.89 -18.15 25.92
N GLN A 855 -12.30 -18.32 24.66
CA GLN A 855 -13.31 -17.49 24.02
C GLN A 855 -14.68 -17.69 24.68
N ARG A 856 -15.07 -18.91 25.03
CA ARG A 856 -16.35 -19.17 25.72
C ARG A 856 -16.38 -18.55 27.11
N ARG A 857 -15.31 -18.68 27.90
CA ARG A 857 -15.24 -18.15 29.27
C ARG A 857 -15.28 -16.62 29.30
N ALA A 858 -14.69 -15.95 28.30
CA ALA A 858 -14.74 -14.51 28.18
C ALA A 858 -16.18 -13.92 28.17
N LEU A 859 -17.18 -14.68 27.69
CA LEU A 859 -18.59 -14.27 27.73
C LEU A 859 -19.09 -13.96 29.15
N ALA A 860 -18.58 -14.68 30.15
CA ALA A 860 -19.03 -14.56 31.54
C ALA A 860 -18.28 -13.45 32.31
N GLU A 861 -17.23 -12.88 31.73
CA GLU A 861 -16.33 -11.93 32.42
C GLU A 861 -16.68 -10.46 32.20
N LEU A 862 -17.29 -10.15 31.05
CA LEU A 862 -17.61 -8.79 30.66
C LEU A 862 -19.07 -8.69 30.22
N ASN A 863 -19.72 -7.58 30.59
CA ASN A 863 -21.08 -7.29 30.14
C ASN A 863 -21.11 -6.92 28.66
N ASN A 864 -22.28 -7.10 28.03
CA ASN A 864 -22.55 -6.75 26.63
C ASN A 864 -21.55 -7.39 25.65
N LEU A 865 -21.12 -8.62 25.94
CA LEU A 865 -20.43 -9.48 25.00
C LEU A 865 -21.41 -10.44 24.32
N GLY A 866 -21.09 -10.86 23.11
CA GLY A 866 -21.80 -11.92 22.41
C GLY A 866 -20.84 -12.72 21.55
N MET A 867 -21.08 -14.03 21.43
CA MET A 867 -20.17 -14.94 20.72
C MET A 867 -20.91 -15.72 19.64
N ALA A 868 -20.53 -15.48 18.39
CA ALA A 868 -20.95 -16.33 17.28
C ALA A 868 -20.18 -17.65 17.35
N ILE A 869 -20.90 -18.74 17.60
CA ILE A 869 -20.36 -20.11 17.60
C ILE A 869 -20.21 -20.56 16.14
N THR A 870 -19.06 -21.12 15.76
CA THR A 870 -18.74 -21.47 14.36
C THR A 870 -18.07 -22.84 14.19
N ILE A 871 -18.18 -23.71 15.21
CA ILE A 871 -17.60 -25.06 15.19
C ILE A 871 -18.06 -25.92 13.99
N ASP A 872 -19.21 -25.60 13.40
CA ASP A 872 -19.84 -26.26 12.26
C ASP A 872 -19.46 -25.67 10.89
N THR A 873 -18.80 -24.51 10.84
CA THR A 873 -18.46 -23.83 9.57
C THR A 873 -16.97 -23.95 9.20
N GLY A 874 -16.21 -24.78 9.90
CA GLY A 874 -14.76 -24.92 9.72
C GLY A 874 -14.34 -25.81 8.54
N HIS A 875 -13.03 -25.86 8.29
CA HIS A 875 -12.40 -26.71 7.27
C HIS A 875 -11.19 -27.43 7.89
N PRO A 876 -10.91 -28.71 7.56
CA PRO A 876 -9.87 -29.48 8.25
C PRO A 876 -8.45 -28.96 8.00
N THR A 877 -8.21 -28.24 6.91
CA THR A 877 -6.87 -27.77 6.50
C THR A 877 -6.81 -26.29 6.11
N ASP A 878 -7.96 -25.61 6.02
CA ASP A 878 -8.01 -24.22 5.59
C ASP A 878 -8.45 -23.35 6.77
N VAL A 879 -7.57 -22.42 7.14
CA VAL A 879 -7.81 -21.48 8.24
C VAL A 879 -8.84 -20.41 7.85
N HIS A 880 -9.15 -20.26 6.56
CA HIS A 880 -10.12 -19.31 6.03
C HIS A 880 -11.36 -20.02 5.43
N PRO A 881 -12.22 -20.65 6.24
CA PRO A 881 -13.41 -21.30 5.69
C PRO A 881 -14.29 -20.31 4.92
N HIS A 882 -14.71 -20.68 3.69
CA HIS A 882 -15.46 -19.78 2.80
C HIS A 882 -16.94 -19.59 3.18
N LEU A 883 -17.47 -20.37 4.12
CA LEU A 883 -18.86 -20.31 4.57
C LEU A 883 -19.06 -19.14 5.57
N LYS A 884 -19.10 -17.90 5.05
CA LYS A 884 -19.14 -16.67 5.87
C LYS A 884 -20.53 -16.21 6.29
N LYS A 885 -21.57 -16.55 5.52
CA LYS A 885 -22.94 -16.10 5.76
C LYS A 885 -23.48 -16.44 7.15
N PRO A 886 -23.40 -17.71 7.63
CA PRO A 886 -23.86 -18.04 8.98
C PRO A 886 -23.12 -17.29 10.08
N VAL A 887 -21.85 -16.93 9.86
CA VAL A 887 -21.05 -16.20 10.85
C VAL A 887 -21.59 -14.78 11.04
N GLY A 888 -21.79 -14.04 9.94
CA GLY A 888 -22.35 -12.69 9.98
C GLY A 888 -23.78 -12.66 10.53
N GLU A 889 -24.62 -13.62 10.13
CA GLU A 889 -26.01 -13.73 10.62
C GLU A 889 -26.07 -14.07 12.11
N ARG A 890 -25.15 -14.89 12.64
CA ARG A 890 -25.07 -15.21 14.07
C ARG A 890 -24.65 -13.98 14.90
N LEU A 891 -23.72 -13.17 14.39
CA LEU A 891 -23.39 -11.88 15.02
C LEU A 891 -24.59 -10.93 15.00
N ALA A 892 -25.34 -10.88 13.90
CA ALA A 892 -26.53 -10.03 13.79
C ALA A 892 -27.64 -10.50 14.75
N ALA A 893 -27.84 -11.82 14.89
CA ALA A 893 -28.77 -12.38 15.85
C ALA A 893 -28.44 -11.92 17.28
N TRP A 894 -27.16 -11.98 17.69
CA TRP A 894 -26.72 -11.44 18.97
C TRP A 894 -27.09 -9.96 19.13
N ALA A 895 -26.79 -9.11 18.15
CA ALA A 895 -27.13 -7.69 18.21
C ALA A 895 -28.65 -7.46 18.32
N LEU A 896 -29.45 -8.18 17.52
CA LEU A 896 -30.92 -8.09 17.52
C LEU A 896 -31.53 -8.60 18.84
N GLY A 897 -30.95 -9.63 19.45
CA GLY A 897 -31.41 -10.19 20.71
C GLY A 897 -31.04 -9.37 21.94
N THR A 898 -29.84 -8.80 21.98
CA THR A 898 -29.32 -8.10 23.18
C THR A 898 -29.39 -6.58 23.07
N THR A 899 -28.81 -6.00 22.01
CA THR A 899 -28.70 -4.55 21.82
C THR A 899 -30.05 -3.93 21.49
N TYR A 900 -30.76 -4.50 20.52
CA TYR A 900 -32.04 -3.95 20.04
C TYR A 900 -33.26 -4.60 20.69
N ARG A 901 -33.08 -5.79 21.27
CA ARG A 901 -34.16 -6.62 21.86
C ARG A 901 -35.33 -6.93 20.92
N ALA A 902 -35.14 -6.74 19.61
CA ALA A 902 -36.14 -7.03 18.57
C ALA A 902 -36.48 -8.53 18.49
N GLN A 903 -35.55 -9.39 18.92
CA GLN A 903 -35.71 -10.85 18.91
C GLN A 903 -35.40 -11.48 20.29
N ALA A 904 -35.61 -10.73 21.38
CA ALA A 904 -35.26 -11.18 22.74
C ALA A 904 -35.98 -12.47 23.19
N GLU A 905 -37.15 -12.77 22.61
CA GLU A 905 -37.93 -13.99 22.88
C GLU A 905 -37.46 -15.21 22.07
N ARG A 906 -36.62 -15.01 21.04
CA ARG A 906 -36.04 -16.09 20.23
C ARG A 906 -34.64 -16.43 20.73
N ALA A 907 -34.19 -17.66 20.52
CA ALA A 907 -32.81 -18.02 20.81
C ALA A 907 -31.86 -17.38 19.78
N TYR A 908 -31.23 -16.28 20.17
CA TYR A 908 -30.29 -15.53 19.33
C TYR A 908 -28.84 -16.04 19.41
N ALA A 909 -28.57 -17.01 20.29
CA ALA A 909 -27.29 -17.67 20.47
C ALA A 909 -27.49 -19.18 20.44
N GLY A 910 -26.43 -19.93 20.10
CA GLY A 910 -26.45 -21.39 20.25
C GLY A 910 -26.35 -21.83 21.71
N PRO A 911 -26.65 -23.11 22.03
CA PRO A 911 -26.58 -23.60 23.40
C PRO A 911 -25.24 -23.35 24.08
N LEU A 912 -25.28 -22.72 25.26
CA LEU A 912 -24.10 -22.50 26.12
C LEU A 912 -24.23 -23.34 27.39
N LEU A 913 -23.10 -23.85 27.90
CA LEU A 913 -23.05 -24.56 29.17
C LEU A 913 -23.52 -23.63 30.30
N LYS A 914 -24.61 -23.99 30.97
CA LYS A 914 -25.10 -23.30 32.17
C LYS A 914 -24.53 -23.91 33.44
N HIS A 915 -24.64 -25.24 33.58
CA HIS A 915 -23.99 -26.02 34.64
C HIS A 915 -23.98 -27.51 34.27
N ALA A 916 -23.20 -28.30 34.99
CA ALA A 916 -23.21 -29.75 34.91
C ALA A 916 -23.22 -30.35 36.32
N GLU A 917 -24.04 -31.36 36.53
CA GLU A 917 -24.22 -32.03 37.82
C GLU A 917 -24.05 -33.54 37.68
N GLN A 918 -23.37 -34.17 38.64
CA GLN A 918 -23.23 -35.62 38.68
C GLN A 918 -24.52 -36.25 39.27
N GLU A 919 -25.09 -37.20 38.55
CA GLU A 919 -26.23 -38.01 39.00
C GLU A 919 -25.88 -39.49 38.89
N GLY A 920 -25.37 -40.09 39.97
CA GLY A 920 -24.92 -41.49 39.95
C GLY A 920 -23.78 -41.70 38.94
N GLU A 921 -24.03 -42.56 37.94
CA GLU A 921 -23.07 -42.94 36.88
C GLU A 921 -23.14 -42.05 35.62
N ARG A 922 -23.88 -40.93 35.68
CA ARG A 922 -24.00 -39.97 34.58
C ARG A 922 -23.71 -38.54 35.03
N ILE A 923 -23.44 -37.66 34.08
CA ILE A 923 -23.44 -36.21 34.25
C ILE A 923 -24.61 -35.64 33.47
N VAL A 924 -25.44 -34.82 34.12
CA VAL A 924 -26.50 -34.06 33.48
C VAL A 924 -25.99 -32.65 33.21
N VAL A 925 -25.97 -32.26 31.94
CA VAL A 925 -25.49 -30.96 31.47
C VAL A 925 -26.69 -30.11 31.10
N ALA A 926 -26.86 -28.96 31.76
CA ALA A 926 -27.89 -27.98 31.44
C ALA A 926 -27.32 -26.89 30.53
N PHE A 927 -28.13 -26.46 29.56
CA PHE A 927 -27.79 -25.43 28.60
C PHE A 927 -28.71 -24.22 28.73
N GLU A 928 -28.18 -23.04 28.42
CA GLU A 928 -28.97 -21.84 28.13
C GLU A 928 -29.03 -21.59 26.61
N HIS A 929 -29.87 -20.63 26.18
CA HIS A 929 -30.13 -20.34 24.77
C HIS A 929 -30.69 -21.51 23.94
N VAL A 930 -31.54 -22.32 24.56
CA VAL A 930 -32.16 -23.50 23.91
C VAL A 930 -33.42 -23.19 23.11
N GLY A 931 -34.01 -22.00 23.28
CA GLY A 931 -35.27 -21.63 22.64
C GLY A 931 -36.40 -22.56 23.08
N ALA A 932 -37.07 -23.21 22.13
CA ALA A 932 -38.10 -24.22 22.41
C ALA A 932 -37.51 -25.60 22.78
N GLY A 933 -36.19 -25.75 22.78
CA GLY A 933 -35.49 -26.95 23.26
C GLY A 933 -34.31 -27.38 22.39
N LEU A 934 -33.52 -28.32 22.92
CA LEU A 934 -32.39 -28.94 22.23
C LEU A 934 -32.85 -29.97 21.19
N LYS A 935 -32.09 -30.09 20.09
CA LYS A 935 -32.30 -31.13 19.08
C LYS A 935 -30.99 -31.56 18.43
N SER A 936 -31.06 -32.69 17.73
CA SER A 936 -30.02 -33.11 16.79
C SER A 936 -30.27 -32.51 15.41
N SER A 937 -29.29 -31.84 14.81
CA SER A 937 -29.44 -31.18 13.50
C SER A 937 -29.70 -32.16 12.36
N ASP A 938 -29.28 -33.42 12.51
CA ASP A 938 -29.43 -34.48 11.51
C ASP A 938 -30.31 -35.65 11.97
N GLY A 939 -30.96 -35.52 13.12
CA GLY A 939 -31.80 -36.57 13.71
C GLY A 939 -31.05 -37.79 14.23
N ALA A 940 -29.71 -37.82 14.14
CA ALA A 940 -28.91 -38.91 14.68
C ALA A 940 -28.61 -38.71 16.17
N ALA A 941 -28.07 -39.75 16.82
CA ALA A 941 -27.59 -39.65 18.20
C ALA A 941 -26.56 -38.51 18.36
N LEU A 942 -26.58 -37.85 19.52
CA LEU A 942 -25.63 -36.79 19.84
C LEU A 942 -24.20 -37.32 19.84
N ARG A 943 -23.27 -36.51 19.32
CA ARG A 943 -21.87 -36.89 19.10
C ARG A 943 -20.90 -36.02 19.89
N HIS A 944 -19.65 -36.48 20.00
CA HIS A 944 -18.51 -35.72 20.54
C HIS A 944 -18.62 -35.31 22.02
N PHE A 945 -19.30 -36.11 22.82
CA PHE A 945 -19.23 -36.02 24.27
C PHE A 945 -18.17 -36.96 24.82
N GLU A 946 -17.41 -36.50 25.80
CA GLU A 946 -16.43 -37.30 26.52
C GLU A 946 -16.55 -37.02 28.03
N VAL A 947 -16.34 -38.05 28.85
CA VAL A 947 -16.34 -37.93 30.32
C VAL A 947 -15.08 -38.57 30.91
N CYS A 948 -14.65 -38.08 32.06
CA CYS A 948 -13.56 -38.68 32.83
C CYS A 948 -13.98 -38.86 34.30
N GLY A 949 -13.31 -39.79 35.00
CA GLY A 949 -13.41 -39.95 36.45
C GLY A 949 -12.37 -39.10 37.18
N ASP A 950 -11.98 -39.53 38.38
CA ASP A 950 -10.96 -38.85 39.20
C ASP A 950 -9.57 -38.78 38.53
N ASP A 951 -9.27 -39.67 37.59
CA ASP A 951 -7.98 -39.71 36.87
C ASP A 951 -7.85 -38.67 35.74
N CYS A 952 -8.93 -37.93 35.47
CA CYS A 952 -9.03 -36.95 34.38
C CYS A 952 -8.70 -37.50 32.98
N ARG A 953 -8.80 -38.81 32.76
CA ARG A 953 -8.68 -39.43 31.43
C ARG A 953 -10.04 -39.47 30.75
N PHE A 954 -10.18 -38.74 29.66
CA PHE A 954 -11.46 -38.61 28.96
C PHE A 954 -11.73 -39.80 28.02
N HIS A 955 -12.94 -40.35 28.12
CA HIS A 955 -13.44 -41.45 27.31
C HIS A 955 -14.71 -41.02 26.55
N PRO A 956 -14.93 -41.52 25.32
CA PRO A 956 -16.17 -41.27 24.57
C PRO A 956 -17.42 -41.63 25.38
N ALA A 957 -18.44 -40.78 25.30
CA ALA A 957 -19.66 -40.91 26.07
C ALA A 957 -20.91 -40.90 25.18
N THR A 958 -21.94 -41.65 25.58
CA THR A 958 -23.27 -41.57 25.01
C THR A 958 -24.01 -40.39 25.62
N ALA A 959 -24.71 -39.62 24.79
CA ALA A 959 -25.47 -38.44 25.22
C ALA A 959 -26.93 -38.50 24.72
N GLU A 960 -27.87 -38.20 25.61
CA GLU A 960 -29.32 -38.21 25.36
C GLU A 960 -29.95 -36.90 25.84
N ILE A 961 -30.82 -36.29 25.04
CA ILE A 961 -31.55 -35.07 25.44
C ILE A 961 -32.58 -35.43 26.52
N LEU A 962 -32.57 -34.67 27.61
CA LEU A 962 -33.52 -34.78 28.72
C LEU A 962 -34.33 -33.49 28.83
N GLY A 963 -35.63 -33.56 28.57
CA GLY A 963 -36.49 -32.37 28.58
C GLY A 963 -36.10 -31.38 27.48
N GLU A 964 -36.24 -30.09 27.76
CA GLU A 964 -35.98 -29.02 26.79
C GLU A 964 -34.52 -28.53 26.81
N ASP A 965 -33.88 -28.50 27.99
CA ASP A 965 -32.62 -27.77 28.20
C ASP A 965 -31.45 -28.62 28.70
N LYS A 966 -31.63 -29.93 28.89
CA LYS A 966 -30.60 -30.81 29.48
C LYS A 966 -30.15 -31.93 28.53
N VAL A 967 -28.91 -32.38 28.74
CA VAL A 967 -28.34 -33.57 28.11
C VAL A 967 -27.74 -34.48 29.19
N SER A 968 -28.16 -35.75 29.21
CA SER A 968 -27.55 -36.79 30.05
C SER A 968 -26.40 -37.44 29.33
N VAL A 969 -25.21 -37.44 29.96
CA VAL A 969 -23.96 -37.95 29.38
C VAL A 969 -23.39 -39.05 30.28
N ARG A 970 -23.07 -40.21 29.70
CA ARG A 970 -22.44 -41.35 30.42
C ARG A 970 -21.46 -42.10 29.53
N SER A 971 -20.42 -42.70 30.10
CA SER A 971 -19.47 -43.56 29.36
C SER A 971 -19.39 -44.95 29.99
N PRO A 972 -19.44 -46.03 29.19
CA PRO A 972 -19.21 -47.38 29.67
C PRO A 972 -17.82 -47.50 30.33
N GLY A 973 -17.79 -47.84 31.63
CA GLY A 973 -16.54 -48.02 32.38
C GLY A 973 -16.18 -46.88 33.34
N ILE A 974 -16.94 -45.78 33.37
CA ILE A 974 -16.76 -44.68 34.33
C ILE A 974 -17.95 -44.65 35.30
N ALA A 975 -17.82 -45.32 36.45
CA ALA A 975 -18.89 -45.41 37.46
C ALA A 975 -19.10 -44.11 38.25
N ALA A 976 -18.06 -43.27 38.38
CA ALA A 976 -18.11 -41.99 39.09
C ALA A 976 -17.57 -40.87 38.17
N PRO A 977 -18.36 -40.41 37.19
CA PRO A 977 -17.91 -39.37 36.27
C PRO A 977 -17.77 -38.01 36.99
N ARG A 978 -16.66 -37.33 36.75
CA ARG A 978 -16.29 -36.05 37.39
C ARG A 978 -16.39 -34.87 36.46
N HIS A 979 -15.84 -34.99 35.26
CA HIS A 979 -15.88 -33.93 34.26
C HIS A 979 -16.43 -34.44 32.94
N VAL A 980 -17.06 -33.53 32.21
CA VAL A 980 -17.58 -33.74 30.87
C VAL A 980 -17.06 -32.64 29.96
N ARG A 981 -16.76 -33.00 28.72
CA ARG A 981 -16.43 -32.06 27.67
C ARG A 981 -17.18 -32.40 26.39
N TYR A 982 -17.46 -31.36 25.61
CA TYR A 982 -18.21 -31.45 24.36
C TYR A 982 -17.41 -30.81 23.23
N ALA A 983 -17.36 -31.50 22.09
CA ALA A 983 -16.66 -31.07 20.89
C ALA A 983 -15.19 -30.65 21.15
N TRP A 984 -14.52 -31.34 22.08
CA TRP A 984 -13.13 -31.08 22.49
C TRP A 984 -12.11 -31.67 21.51
N LEU A 985 -12.35 -31.42 20.22
CA LEU A 985 -11.53 -31.86 19.10
C LEU A 985 -11.11 -30.64 18.27
N PRO A 986 -9.89 -30.63 17.71
CA PRO A 986 -9.49 -29.63 16.73
C PRO A 986 -10.50 -29.52 15.58
N PHE A 987 -10.85 -30.67 14.99
CA PHE A 987 -11.85 -30.78 13.93
C PHE A 987 -12.77 -31.99 14.20
N PRO A 988 -14.00 -31.78 14.69
CA PRO A 988 -14.97 -32.85 14.88
C PRO A 988 -15.44 -33.42 13.53
N ASN A 989 -15.21 -34.71 13.30
CA ASN A 989 -15.70 -35.43 12.12
C ASN A 989 -16.35 -36.77 12.55
N PRO A 990 -17.64 -37.02 12.27
CA PRO A 990 -18.63 -36.17 11.57
C PRO A 990 -18.85 -34.81 12.23
N VAL A 991 -19.45 -33.83 11.53
CA VAL A 991 -19.75 -32.50 12.08
C VAL A 991 -20.63 -32.63 13.35
N VAL A 992 -20.46 -31.70 14.29
CA VAL A 992 -21.27 -31.61 15.50
C VAL A 992 -22.76 -31.49 15.15
N ASN A 993 -23.63 -32.09 15.98
CA ASN A 993 -25.07 -32.11 15.71
C ASN A 993 -25.96 -31.60 16.85
N LEU A 994 -25.41 -31.16 17.99
CA LEU A 994 -26.22 -30.56 19.05
C LEU A 994 -26.54 -29.10 18.69
N VAL A 995 -27.82 -28.80 18.48
CA VAL A 995 -28.33 -27.47 18.15
C VAL A 995 -29.54 -27.12 19.03
N ASN A 996 -29.89 -25.84 19.11
CA ASN A 996 -31.17 -25.40 19.71
C ASN A 996 -32.34 -25.47 18.70
N SER A 997 -33.53 -25.01 19.11
CA SER A 997 -34.72 -24.98 18.26
C SER A 997 -34.51 -24.22 16.94
N GLU A 998 -33.71 -23.15 16.98
CA GLU A 998 -33.37 -22.28 15.84
C GLU A 998 -32.27 -22.87 14.94
N GLY A 999 -31.70 -24.02 15.30
CA GLY A 999 -30.63 -24.67 14.52
C GLY A 999 -29.23 -24.09 14.75
N LEU A 1000 -29.05 -23.27 15.80
CA LEU A 1000 -27.74 -22.75 16.18
C LEU A 1000 -26.93 -23.80 16.95
N PRO A 1001 -25.64 -24.02 16.61
CA PRO A 1001 -24.81 -25.06 17.22
C PRO A 1001 -24.43 -24.74 18.66
N ALA A 1002 -24.33 -25.77 19.49
CA ALA A 1002 -23.81 -25.66 20.85
C ALA A 1002 -22.30 -25.30 20.84
N SER A 1003 -21.87 -24.44 21.77
CA SER A 1003 -20.45 -24.13 21.93
C SER A 1003 -19.69 -25.34 22.47
N PRO A 1004 -18.48 -25.65 21.96
CA PRO A 1004 -17.54 -26.52 22.67
C PRO A 1004 -17.31 -26.04 24.10
N PHE A 1005 -17.14 -26.97 25.04
CA PHE A 1005 -16.86 -26.66 26.45
C PHE A 1005 -16.16 -27.82 27.18
N THR A 1006 -15.62 -27.53 28.35
CA THR A 1006 -15.21 -28.51 29.38
C THR A 1006 -15.68 -28.06 30.76
N THR A 1007 -16.00 -29.00 31.65
CA THR A 1007 -16.33 -28.72 33.06
C THR A 1007 -15.12 -28.82 33.99
N GLN A 1008 -13.90 -28.91 33.44
CA GLN A 1008 -12.69 -28.79 34.23
C GLN A 1008 -12.48 -27.36 34.74
N GLU A 1009 -11.94 -27.24 35.95
CA GLU A 1009 -11.64 -25.95 36.57
C GLU A 1009 -10.57 -25.18 35.81
N GLU A 1010 -10.68 -23.84 35.84
CA GLU A 1010 -9.78 -22.95 35.10
C GLU A 1010 -8.31 -23.13 35.51
N THR A 1011 -8.10 -23.22 36.82
CA THR A 1011 -6.78 -23.36 37.43
C THR A 1011 -6.08 -24.63 36.98
N ALA A 1012 -6.82 -25.69 36.66
CA ALA A 1012 -6.28 -26.94 36.15
C ALA A 1012 -5.95 -26.85 34.64
N LEU A 1013 -6.77 -26.13 33.86
CA LEU A 1013 -6.60 -26.01 32.41
C LEU A 1013 -5.46 -25.08 32.00
N PHE A 1014 -5.25 -24.00 32.76
CA PHE A 1014 -4.29 -22.95 32.41
C PHE A 1014 -3.07 -22.88 33.35
N ALA A 1015 -2.85 -23.92 34.18
CA ALA A 1015 -1.64 -24.03 35.00
C ALA A 1015 -0.37 -24.03 34.11
N PRO A 1016 0.73 -23.38 34.56
CA PRO A 1016 2.04 -23.54 33.91
C PRO A 1016 2.48 -25.01 33.98
N ALA A 1017 3.05 -25.54 32.90
CA ALA A 1017 3.65 -26.87 32.94
C ALA A 1017 4.81 -26.88 33.95
N ILE A 1018 4.76 -27.75 34.96
CA ILE A 1018 5.88 -27.98 35.87
C ILE A 1018 7.00 -28.60 35.03
N VAL A 1019 8.09 -27.85 34.82
CA VAL A 1019 9.31 -28.38 34.21
C VAL A 1019 9.90 -29.37 35.22
N ALA A 1020 9.77 -30.66 34.95
CA ALA A 1020 10.51 -31.67 35.68
C ALA A 1020 11.99 -31.55 35.28
N GLU A 1021 12.83 -31.03 36.19
CA GLU A 1021 14.28 -31.11 36.07
C GLU A 1021 14.69 -32.59 36.04
N THR A 1022 14.92 -33.15 34.85
CA THR A 1022 15.65 -34.40 34.71
C THR A 1022 17.13 -34.10 34.88
N SER A 1023 17.63 -34.28 36.11
CA SER A 1023 19.06 -34.35 36.39
C SER A 1023 19.62 -35.66 35.83
N GLU A 1024 20.03 -35.67 34.56
CA GLU A 1024 20.97 -36.69 34.07
C GLU A 1024 22.40 -36.17 34.25
N ALA A 1025 22.99 -36.61 35.35
CA ALA A 1025 24.41 -36.51 35.59
C ALA A 1025 25.16 -37.38 34.56
N THR A 1026 25.86 -36.76 33.62
CA THR A 1026 26.89 -37.40 32.81
C THR A 1026 28.04 -37.86 33.71
N GLN A 1027 28.07 -39.16 33.99
CA GLN A 1027 29.28 -39.91 34.35
C GLN A 1027 29.80 -40.66 33.10
N ALA A 1028 31.13 -40.84 33.10
CA ALA A 1028 32.01 -41.51 32.12
C ALA A 1028 32.41 -40.64 30.91
N GLY A 1029 33.69 -40.38 30.61
CA GLY A 1029 34.94 -40.99 31.04
C GLY A 1029 35.57 -41.78 29.87
N ASN A 1030 36.75 -41.31 29.41
CA ASN A 1030 37.62 -41.76 28.31
C ASN A 1030 37.25 -41.36 26.88
#